data_AF-C3Z5U7-F1
#
_entry.id   AF-C3Z5U7-F1
#
_cell.length_a   1.000
_cell.length_b   1.000
_cell.length_c   1.000
_cell.angle_alpha   90.00
_cell.angle_beta   90.00
_cell.angle_gamma   90.00
#
_symmetry.space_group_name_H-M   'P 1'
#
loop_
_entity.id
_entity.type
_entity.pdbx_description
1 polymer ?
#
loop_
_entity_poly.entity_id
_entity_poly.type
_entity_poly.pdbx_seq_one_letter_code
_entity_poly.pdbx_strand_id
1 'polypeptide(L)'
;MFHVGYAKTDNTTATVSFALSNNSMVSGDCSHLTDERHAQLNLGFGSEYGLGLDGTFGLELTFERNGIFTHFYLSDATMYYKLVPDMFPDAKDANTTSSGSSKEQFFYTSSNAFAPHSYSCDKPQTMEFTFSKSSMPKSTLTIHSIHVQPFYVPHDGKFSPAETCPDLITTTPGPYTTPSPLIPVGHFSLNDTKGNPCFLLSVGMEFRVEYEGKDNTTYNATYVLPRNSTVGGACGDSKATIALSFFKGFNFTVTFKTPDTSIFELVRASVGYVRDPKLFPDAKSPGTAVNEEQTDGPSLFVTEVGKSYLCKSLQFFDVGSTVHLMVSDLQVQPFAVNSTNFSEASECAQDFPSTMMPIQNATTILPLNTTAATMAPIGNVTTVLPSNITATLVPILNGTTVNPSNVTVVPIENATTIMTTPKPTTPPKEPPQGHFEVKDKNGNACLLANMSLQFSINYTKTDKKKHTGVFDLPKTAKATGFCGSDNSSLTLTFHDDNFNVTFDFVKDKKVKGNGVSRFNVSTIEISYTEIPSIFHGTNSPDARRHVTNSTMDIFSADADKSYKCNADVDITVTKDVSILASHVQLQPFGVEKSGKFSSAEECSEDSGSNTVPVIIGVVVGVVVVVVFVAYIVVSKRKASTAKFTTLN
;
A
#
# COMPACT_ATOMS: atom_id res chain seq x y z
N MET A 1 -7.88 10.23 -43.88
CA MET A 1 -9.05 10.95 -44.41
C MET A 1 -9.55 11.89 -43.34
N PHE A 2 -9.52 13.19 -43.61
CA PHE A 2 -10.04 14.22 -42.73
C PHE A 2 -11.53 14.40 -42.99
N HIS A 3 -12.32 14.50 -41.93
CA HIS A 3 -13.75 14.80 -41.97
C HIS A 3 -13.97 16.09 -41.20
N VAL A 4 -14.13 17.20 -41.91
CA VAL A 4 -14.23 18.54 -41.32
C VAL A 4 -15.68 18.97 -41.27
N GLY A 5 -16.20 19.11 -40.05
CA GLY A 5 -17.50 19.71 -39.79
C GLY A 5 -17.43 21.24 -39.83
N TYR A 6 -18.40 21.89 -40.47
CA TYR A 6 -18.54 23.35 -40.46
C TYR A 6 -20.01 23.80 -40.43
N ALA A 7 -20.26 25.01 -39.93
CA ALA A 7 -21.59 25.62 -39.90
C ALA A 7 -21.88 26.35 -41.21
N LYS A 8 -23.11 26.24 -41.70
CA LYS A 8 -23.58 26.87 -42.93
C LYS A 8 -24.23 28.23 -42.69
N THR A 9 -24.33 29.03 -43.75
CA THR A 9 -25.03 30.34 -43.74
C THR A 9 -26.50 30.25 -43.35
N ASP A 10 -27.17 29.12 -43.62
CA ASP A 10 -28.55 28.82 -43.21
C ASP A 10 -28.67 28.31 -41.75
N ASN A 11 -27.57 28.35 -40.99
CA ASN A 11 -27.48 27.91 -39.61
C ASN A 11 -27.64 26.39 -39.40
N THR A 12 -27.55 25.59 -40.47
CA THR A 12 -27.37 24.13 -40.41
C THR A 12 -25.88 23.76 -40.38
N THR A 13 -25.55 22.46 -40.33
CA THR A 13 -24.16 21.96 -40.32
C THR A 13 -23.90 21.04 -41.50
N ALA A 14 -22.66 21.00 -41.98
CA ALA A 14 -22.20 20.04 -42.98
C ALA A 14 -20.83 19.48 -42.62
N THR A 15 -20.47 18.38 -43.28
CA THR A 15 -19.16 17.75 -43.19
C THR A 15 -18.58 17.58 -44.59
N VAL A 16 -17.35 18.03 -44.79
CA VAL A 16 -16.58 17.79 -46.02
C VAL A 16 -15.43 16.85 -45.68
N SER A 17 -15.19 15.87 -46.55
CA SER A 17 -14.14 14.87 -46.35
C SER A 17 -13.08 14.94 -47.44
N PHE A 18 -11.82 14.87 -47.06
CA PHE A 18 -10.69 14.89 -48.01
C PHE A 18 -9.55 13.98 -47.54
N ALA A 19 -8.77 13.47 -48.49
CA ALA A 19 -7.60 12.64 -48.21
C ALA A 19 -6.36 13.50 -47.95
N LEU A 20 -5.38 12.94 -47.26
CA LEU A 20 -4.04 13.54 -47.18
C LEU A 20 -3.41 13.52 -48.57
N SER A 21 -2.91 14.66 -49.04
CA SER A 21 -2.32 14.78 -50.39
C SER A 21 -0.90 14.19 -50.43
N ASN A 22 -0.51 13.60 -51.56
CA ASN A 22 0.88 13.16 -51.77
C ASN A 22 1.87 14.35 -51.80
N ASN A 23 1.40 15.56 -52.09
CA ASN A 23 2.21 16.79 -52.09
C ASN A 23 2.15 17.52 -50.73
N SER A 24 1.85 16.82 -49.64
CA SER A 24 1.86 17.41 -48.31
C SER A 24 3.27 17.82 -47.91
N MET A 25 3.41 19.01 -47.33
CA MET A 25 4.65 19.47 -46.73
C MET A 25 4.81 18.83 -45.36
N VAL A 26 5.99 18.28 -45.08
CA VAL A 26 6.31 17.66 -43.80
C VAL A 26 7.40 18.48 -43.12
N SER A 27 7.17 18.87 -41.88
CA SER A 27 8.15 19.50 -41.00
C SER A 27 8.02 18.94 -39.59
N GLY A 28 8.85 19.37 -38.64
CA GLY A 28 8.77 18.90 -37.27
C GLY A 28 10.10 19.03 -36.54
N ASP A 29 10.06 18.74 -35.24
CA ASP A 29 11.21 18.79 -34.35
C ASP A 29 11.51 17.39 -33.82
N CYS A 30 12.76 16.95 -34.04
CA CYS A 30 13.25 15.71 -33.47
C CYS A 30 13.58 15.89 -32.00
N SER A 31 13.41 14.83 -31.20
CA SER A 31 13.55 14.93 -29.73
C SER A 31 14.91 15.41 -29.22
N HIS A 32 15.99 15.15 -29.96
CA HIS A 32 17.34 15.61 -29.59
C HIS A 32 17.51 17.14 -29.63
N LEU A 33 16.54 17.87 -30.21
CA LEU A 33 16.50 19.33 -30.26
C LEU A 33 15.58 19.94 -29.19
N THR A 34 14.86 19.11 -28.42
CA THR A 34 13.89 19.52 -27.38
C THR A 34 14.37 19.05 -25.99
N ASP A 35 13.47 18.51 -25.15
CA ASP A 35 13.77 17.97 -23.81
C ASP A 35 14.14 16.47 -23.83
N GLU A 36 14.49 15.98 -25.03
CA GLU A 36 14.62 14.58 -25.39
C GLU A 36 13.34 13.74 -25.24
N ARG A 37 12.28 14.21 -24.58
CA ARG A 37 11.05 13.45 -24.31
C ARG A 37 9.96 13.64 -25.36
N HIS A 38 10.02 14.73 -26.11
CA HIS A 38 8.99 15.06 -27.09
C HIS A 38 9.54 15.10 -28.51
N ALA A 39 8.84 14.49 -29.46
CA ALA A 39 9.10 14.62 -30.88
C ALA A 39 7.84 15.12 -31.58
N GLN A 40 7.97 16.06 -32.51
CA GLN A 40 6.84 16.66 -33.21
C GLN A 40 6.92 16.39 -34.71
N LEU A 41 5.78 16.09 -35.32
CA LEU A 41 5.60 15.92 -36.75
C LEU A 41 4.44 16.80 -37.22
N ASN A 42 4.73 17.68 -38.16
CA ASN A 42 3.81 18.64 -38.74
C ASN A 42 3.56 18.28 -40.21
N LEU A 43 2.30 18.12 -40.57
CA LEU A 43 1.84 17.88 -41.92
C LEU A 43 0.99 19.08 -42.37
N GLY A 44 1.41 19.76 -43.43
CA GLY A 44 0.65 20.86 -44.04
C GLY A 44 0.27 20.53 -45.48
N PHE A 45 -0.96 20.84 -45.89
CA PHE A 45 -1.39 20.66 -47.28
C PHE A 45 -2.48 21.66 -47.67
N GLY A 46 -2.60 21.91 -48.96
CA GLY A 46 -3.56 22.89 -49.49
C GLY A 46 -2.97 24.29 -49.65
N SER A 47 -2.01 24.42 -50.56
CA SER A 47 -1.89 25.53 -51.52
C SER A 47 -1.10 25.05 -52.74
N GLU A 48 -1.49 25.50 -53.93
CA GLU A 48 -0.79 25.23 -55.20
C GLU A 48 0.55 25.99 -55.31
N TYR A 49 0.87 26.81 -54.28
CA TYR A 49 2.07 27.63 -54.20
C TYR A 49 2.67 27.42 -52.81
N GLY A 50 3.70 26.58 -52.76
CA GLY A 50 4.48 26.36 -51.54
C GLY A 50 5.05 27.68 -51.03
N LEU A 51 4.90 27.92 -49.72
CA LEU A 51 5.79 28.62 -48.78
C LEU A 51 4.99 28.97 -47.52
N GLY A 52 5.41 28.46 -46.37
CA GLY A 52 4.98 28.90 -45.03
C GLY A 52 3.91 28.05 -44.34
N LEU A 53 3.93 28.05 -43.01
CA LEU A 53 3.00 27.39 -42.08
C LEU A 53 1.54 27.88 -42.17
N ASP A 54 1.18 28.61 -43.24
CA ASP A 54 -0.12 29.25 -43.47
C ASP A 54 -1.07 28.42 -44.36
N GLY A 55 -0.79 27.12 -44.52
CA GLY A 55 -1.56 26.19 -45.36
C GLY A 55 -3.05 26.10 -44.96
N THR A 56 -3.91 25.82 -45.94
CA THR A 56 -5.36 25.69 -45.73
C THR A 56 -5.71 24.58 -44.75
N PHE A 57 -4.86 23.55 -44.64
CA PHE A 57 -4.99 22.46 -43.68
C PHE A 57 -3.64 22.09 -43.09
N GLY A 58 -3.66 21.66 -41.84
CA GLY A 58 -2.57 20.88 -41.31
C GLY A 58 -2.90 20.08 -40.06
N LEU A 59 -1.95 19.24 -39.71
CA LEU A 59 -2.00 18.27 -38.63
C LEU A 59 -0.64 18.27 -37.94
N GLU A 60 -0.65 18.64 -36.67
CA GLU A 60 0.49 18.57 -35.76
C GLU A 60 0.31 17.34 -34.87
N LEU A 61 1.34 16.50 -34.80
CA LEU A 61 1.38 15.28 -34.01
C LEU A 61 2.54 15.39 -33.04
N THR A 62 2.24 15.38 -31.74
CA THR A 62 3.26 15.36 -30.67
C THR A 62 3.33 13.95 -30.10
N PHE A 63 4.50 13.35 -30.20
CA PHE A 63 4.83 12.08 -29.57
C PHE A 63 5.61 12.31 -28.29
N GLU A 64 5.23 11.60 -27.23
CA GLU A 64 5.90 11.63 -25.94
C GLU A 64 6.45 10.24 -25.61
N ARG A 65 7.58 10.20 -24.90
CA ARG A 65 8.13 8.96 -24.35
C ARG A 65 8.11 8.93 -22.82
N ASN A 66 7.93 7.74 -22.26
CA ASN A 66 7.85 7.54 -20.81
C ASN A 66 9.16 7.90 -20.08
N GLY A 67 9.10 8.04 -18.76
CA GLY A 67 10.21 8.52 -17.93
C GLY A 67 11.47 7.65 -17.91
N ILE A 68 11.43 6.44 -18.48
CA ILE A 68 12.56 5.53 -18.66
C ILE A 68 12.93 5.29 -20.13
N PHE A 69 12.31 6.03 -21.06
CA PHE A 69 12.61 6.08 -22.51
C PHE A 69 12.45 4.77 -23.29
N THR A 70 11.57 3.89 -22.84
CA THR A 70 11.32 2.58 -23.46
C THR A 70 10.06 2.56 -24.31
N HIS A 71 9.10 3.46 -24.08
CA HIS A 71 7.83 3.52 -24.80
C HIS A 71 7.57 4.91 -25.33
N PHE A 72 6.90 5.00 -26.48
CA PHE A 72 6.29 6.23 -26.94
C PHE A 72 4.82 6.09 -27.27
N TYR A 73 4.12 7.22 -27.25
CA TYR A 73 2.72 7.35 -27.67
C TYR A 73 2.49 8.73 -28.28
N LEU A 74 1.43 8.87 -29.05
CA LEU A 74 0.93 10.18 -29.48
C LEU A 74 0.24 10.83 -28.28
N SER A 75 0.85 11.89 -27.73
CA SER A 75 0.36 12.59 -26.54
C SER A 75 -0.63 13.70 -26.89
N ASP A 76 -0.43 14.36 -28.03
CA ASP A 76 -1.32 15.39 -28.55
C ASP A 76 -1.39 15.33 -30.07
N ALA A 77 -2.58 15.57 -30.61
CA ALA A 77 -2.78 15.82 -32.02
C ALA A 77 -3.60 17.09 -32.21
N THR A 78 -3.08 18.04 -32.97
CA THR A 78 -3.76 19.30 -33.27
C THR A 78 -4.04 19.38 -34.77
N MET A 79 -5.31 19.50 -35.12
CA MET A 79 -5.75 19.73 -36.50
C MET A 79 -6.12 21.20 -36.66
N TYR A 80 -5.62 21.83 -37.72
CA TYR A 80 -6.01 23.19 -38.10
C TYR A 80 -6.47 23.23 -39.55
N TYR A 81 -7.48 24.05 -39.83
CA TYR A 81 -8.00 24.25 -41.17
C TYR A 81 -8.61 25.62 -41.38
N LYS A 82 -8.62 26.07 -42.63
CA LYS A 82 -9.24 27.33 -43.07
C LYS A 82 -10.46 27.03 -43.93
N LEU A 83 -11.58 27.69 -43.63
CA LEU A 83 -12.84 27.55 -44.37
C LEU A 83 -12.81 28.30 -45.71
N VAL A 84 -11.98 27.83 -46.66
CA VAL A 84 -11.87 28.43 -47.99
C VAL A 84 -13.13 28.20 -48.83
N PRO A 85 -13.66 29.23 -49.53
CA PRO A 85 -14.91 29.13 -50.28
C PRO A 85 -14.97 28.01 -51.33
N ASP A 86 -13.85 27.67 -51.95
CA ASP A 86 -13.80 26.61 -52.97
C ASP A 86 -14.11 25.22 -52.40
N MET A 87 -13.80 24.98 -51.13
CA MET A 87 -14.07 23.71 -50.44
C MET A 87 -15.27 23.78 -49.49
N PHE A 88 -15.62 24.97 -49.03
CA PHE A 88 -16.71 25.23 -48.09
C PHE A 88 -17.61 26.37 -48.62
N PRO A 89 -18.31 26.18 -49.74
CA PRO A 89 -18.98 27.25 -50.48
C PRO A 89 -20.13 27.92 -49.70
N ASP A 90 -20.71 27.21 -48.74
CA ASP A 90 -21.82 27.63 -47.91
C ASP A 90 -21.43 27.88 -46.44
N ALA A 91 -20.12 27.98 -46.13
CA ALA A 91 -19.66 28.23 -44.77
C ALA A 91 -20.12 29.60 -44.24
N LYS A 92 -20.66 29.60 -43.01
CA LYS A 92 -21.12 30.79 -42.30
C LYS A 92 -19.98 31.79 -42.05
N ASP A 93 -18.81 31.27 -41.69
CA ASP A 93 -17.62 32.03 -41.31
C ASP A 93 -16.49 31.80 -42.33
N ALA A 94 -16.73 32.13 -43.61
CA ALA A 94 -15.77 31.92 -44.70
C ALA A 94 -14.40 32.59 -44.42
N ASN A 95 -13.32 31.96 -44.89
CA ASN A 95 -11.92 32.36 -44.69
C ASN A 95 -11.41 32.39 -43.24
N THR A 96 -12.18 31.89 -42.26
CA THR A 96 -11.70 31.76 -40.88
C THR A 96 -10.89 30.49 -40.68
N THR A 97 -9.88 30.58 -39.83
CA THR A 97 -9.08 29.44 -39.38
C THR A 97 -9.66 28.86 -38.10
N SER A 98 -9.78 27.55 -38.06
CA SER A 98 -10.21 26.79 -36.89
C SER A 98 -9.12 25.80 -36.50
N SER A 99 -8.91 25.61 -35.21
CA SER A 99 -8.03 24.58 -34.67
C SER A 99 -8.77 23.75 -33.62
N GLY A 100 -8.52 22.45 -33.64
CA GLY A 100 -9.05 21.50 -32.68
C GLY A 100 -7.94 20.56 -32.23
N SER A 101 -7.98 20.15 -30.97
CA SER A 101 -7.00 19.22 -30.40
C SER A 101 -7.67 17.91 -30.01
N SER A 102 -6.91 16.83 -30.08
CA SER A 102 -7.23 15.52 -29.55
C SER A 102 -6.16 15.15 -28.53
N LYS A 103 -6.60 14.88 -27.30
CA LYS A 103 -5.74 14.43 -26.19
C LYS A 103 -5.86 12.95 -25.91
N GLU A 104 -6.54 12.22 -26.79
CA GLU A 104 -6.59 10.77 -26.71
C GLU A 104 -5.23 10.19 -27.11
N GLN A 105 -4.71 9.27 -26.31
CA GLN A 105 -3.48 8.57 -26.66
C GLN A 105 -3.73 7.57 -27.80
N PHE A 106 -3.08 7.81 -28.94
CA PHE A 106 -3.02 6.92 -30.09
C PHE A 106 -1.58 6.45 -30.32
N PHE A 107 -1.39 5.42 -31.16
CA PHE A 107 -0.06 4.92 -31.57
C PHE A 107 0.88 4.57 -30.42
N TYR A 108 0.31 3.97 -29.37
CA TYR A 108 1.04 3.53 -28.20
C TYR A 108 1.89 2.29 -28.53
N THR A 109 3.18 2.34 -28.20
CA THR A 109 4.08 1.18 -28.16
C THR A 109 4.16 0.62 -26.74
N SER A 110 4.02 -0.68 -26.61
CA SER A 110 4.19 -1.47 -25.39
C SER A 110 5.51 -2.24 -25.33
N SER A 111 6.37 -2.16 -26.35
CA SER A 111 7.70 -2.77 -26.39
C SER A 111 8.65 -2.08 -25.40
N ASN A 112 9.26 -2.81 -24.47
CA ASN A 112 10.18 -2.20 -23.48
C ASN A 112 11.67 -2.41 -23.83
N ALA A 113 11.97 -2.71 -25.09
CA ALA A 113 13.35 -2.77 -25.55
C ALA A 113 13.94 -1.35 -25.62
N PHE A 114 15.13 -1.15 -25.05
CA PHE A 114 15.96 0.04 -25.31
C PHE A 114 16.45 0.13 -26.77
N ALA A 115 16.16 -0.89 -27.57
CA ALA A 115 16.43 -0.90 -28.99
C ALA A 115 15.47 0.06 -29.73
N PRO A 116 15.95 0.75 -30.77
CA PRO A 116 15.09 1.48 -31.68
C PRO A 116 13.96 0.57 -32.19
N HIS A 117 12.74 1.07 -32.15
CA HIS A 117 11.55 0.37 -32.64
C HIS A 117 10.55 1.37 -33.22
N SER A 118 9.68 0.88 -34.08
CA SER A 118 8.63 1.67 -34.72
C SER A 118 7.25 1.16 -34.32
N TYR A 119 6.20 1.92 -34.61
CA TYR A 119 4.80 1.50 -34.46
C TYR A 119 4.19 1.34 -35.85
N SER A 120 3.50 0.22 -36.10
CA SER A 120 2.78 -0.02 -37.35
C SER A 120 1.34 -0.48 -37.08
N CYS A 121 0.39 0.04 -37.85
CA CYS A 121 -0.99 -0.41 -37.78
C CYS A 121 -1.66 -0.25 -39.13
N ASP A 122 -2.13 -1.37 -39.69
CA ASP A 122 -2.87 -1.41 -40.96
C ASP A 122 -4.39 -1.46 -40.75
N LYS A 123 -4.86 -1.11 -39.54
CA LYS A 123 -6.28 -1.07 -39.19
C LYS A 123 -6.79 0.37 -39.17
N PRO A 124 -7.99 0.64 -39.70
CA PRO A 124 -8.60 1.97 -39.61
C PRO A 124 -8.77 2.42 -38.15
N GLN A 125 -8.25 3.59 -37.82
CA GLN A 125 -8.44 4.26 -36.54
C GLN A 125 -9.09 5.62 -36.78
N THR A 126 -10.02 6.02 -35.92
CA THR A 126 -10.68 7.33 -36.01
C THR A 126 -10.38 8.16 -34.78
N MET A 127 -9.90 9.38 -35.00
CA MET A 127 -9.57 10.35 -33.97
C MET A 127 -10.60 11.48 -34.01
N GLU A 128 -11.23 11.80 -32.88
CA GLU A 128 -12.12 12.96 -32.76
C GLU A 128 -11.33 14.17 -32.24
N PHE A 129 -11.62 15.36 -32.79
CA PHE A 129 -11.00 16.63 -32.37
C PHE A 129 -12.01 17.51 -31.65
N THR A 130 -11.56 18.13 -30.55
CA THR A 130 -12.35 19.08 -29.76
C THR A 130 -11.93 20.51 -30.12
N PHE A 131 -12.92 21.36 -30.42
CA PHE A 131 -12.71 22.75 -30.82
C PHE A 131 -13.16 23.69 -29.69
N SER A 132 -12.46 24.82 -29.52
CA SER A 132 -12.73 25.80 -28.45
C SER A 132 -14.12 26.43 -28.51
N LYS A 133 -14.80 26.38 -29.67
CA LYS A 133 -16.18 26.83 -29.84
C LYS A 133 -17.14 25.63 -29.73
N SER A 134 -17.89 25.56 -28.64
CA SER A 134 -18.92 24.53 -28.36
C SER A 134 -19.98 24.36 -29.47
N SER A 135 -20.20 25.40 -30.29
CA SER A 135 -21.14 25.38 -31.41
C SER A 135 -20.56 24.82 -32.72
N MET A 136 -19.30 24.40 -32.76
CA MET A 136 -18.71 23.84 -33.97
C MET A 136 -19.06 22.36 -34.12
N PRO A 137 -19.54 21.93 -35.31
CA PRO A 137 -19.78 20.52 -35.59
C PRO A 137 -18.49 19.70 -35.50
N LYS A 138 -18.65 18.43 -35.08
CA LYS A 138 -17.53 17.51 -34.86
C LYS A 138 -16.69 17.35 -36.12
N SER A 139 -15.37 17.34 -35.94
CA SER A 139 -14.42 16.97 -36.99
C SER A 139 -13.59 15.78 -36.54
N THR A 140 -13.31 14.87 -37.47
CA THR A 140 -12.58 13.62 -37.18
C THR A 140 -11.51 13.34 -38.23
N LEU A 141 -10.51 12.54 -37.86
CA LEU A 141 -9.48 12.03 -38.77
C LEU A 141 -9.51 10.51 -38.75
N THR A 142 -9.79 9.91 -39.91
CA THR A 142 -9.73 8.47 -40.13
C THR A 142 -8.37 8.10 -40.73
N ILE A 143 -7.59 7.30 -40.02
CA ILE A 143 -6.25 6.86 -40.40
C ILE A 143 -6.37 5.41 -40.81
N HIS A 144 -6.23 5.12 -42.10
CA HIS A 144 -6.41 3.76 -42.63
C HIS A 144 -5.23 2.85 -42.30
N SER A 145 -4.02 3.39 -42.40
CA SER A 145 -2.78 2.72 -42.02
C SER A 145 -1.78 3.76 -41.52
N ILE A 146 -0.88 3.35 -40.64
CA ILE A 146 0.21 4.18 -40.14
C ILE A 146 1.44 3.32 -39.85
N HIS A 147 2.62 3.85 -40.18
CA HIS A 147 3.91 3.34 -39.73
C HIS A 147 4.77 4.53 -39.31
N VAL A 148 5.13 4.61 -38.02
CA VAL A 148 5.79 5.78 -37.45
C VAL A 148 6.92 5.38 -36.50
N GLN A 149 7.99 6.16 -36.50
CA GLN A 149 9.11 6.05 -35.56
C GLN A 149 9.57 7.45 -35.17
N PRO A 150 9.08 7.99 -34.05
CA PRO A 150 9.39 9.37 -33.65
C PRO A 150 10.72 9.49 -32.90
N PHE A 151 11.24 8.37 -32.35
CA PHE A 151 12.45 8.34 -31.53
C PHE A 151 13.46 7.34 -32.06
N TYR A 152 14.75 7.62 -31.83
CA TYR A 152 15.88 6.77 -32.20
C TYR A 152 15.88 6.35 -33.69
N VAL A 153 15.52 7.27 -34.58
CA VAL A 153 15.46 7.01 -36.02
C VAL A 153 16.86 6.63 -36.56
N PRO A 154 17.04 5.46 -37.17
CA PRO A 154 18.31 5.05 -37.75
C PRO A 154 18.80 6.02 -38.82
N HIS A 155 20.12 6.25 -38.88
CA HIS A 155 20.73 7.13 -39.88
C HIS A 155 20.57 6.66 -41.33
N ASP A 156 20.23 5.39 -41.55
CA ASP A 156 19.95 4.84 -42.89
C ASP A 156 18.52 5.15 -43.37
N GLY A 157 17.71 5.84 -42.55
CA GLY A 157 16.35 6.27 -42.86
C GLY A 157 15.33 5.13 -42.90
N LYS A 158 15.69 3.93 -42.40
CA LYS A 158 14.78 2.78 -42.37
C LYS A 158 14.09 2.66 -41.02
N PHE A 159 12.85 2.21 -41.05
CA PHE A 159 12.13 1.83 -39.83
C PHE A 159 12.83 0.67 -39.13
N SER A 160 12.96 0.80 -37.82
CA SER A 160 13.32 -0.28 -36.93
C SER A 160 12.14 -1.27 -36.80
N PRO A 161 12.34 -2.47 -36.22
CA PRO A 161 11.27 -3.46 -36.06
C PRO A 161 10.00 -2.83 -35.48
N ALA A 162 8.87 -3.12 -36.11
CA ALA A 162 7.60 -2.48 -35.81
C ALA A 162 6.80 -3.27 -34.77
N GLU A 163 6.26 -2.57 -33.79
CA GLU A 163 5.20 -3.08 -32.93
C GLU A 163 3.84 -2.85 -33.61
N THR A 164 3.08 -3.93 -33.77
CA THR A 164 1.79 -3.90 -34.44
C THR A 164 0.64 -3.62 -33.48
N CYS A 165 -0.34 -2.81 -33.91
CA CYS A 165 -1.52 -2.53 -33.10
C CYS A 165 -2.32 -3.79 -32.70
N PRO A 166 -2.80 -3.91 -31.45
CA PRO A 166 -3.51 -5.08 -30.96
C PRO A 166 -4.80 -5.36 -31.74
N ASP A 167 -5.22 -6.63 -31.80
CA ASP A 167 -6.52 -7.02 -32.34
C ASP A 167 -7.64 -6.58 -31.39
N LEU A 168 -8.69 -5.98 -31.93
CA LEU A 168 -9.87 -5.55 -31.18
C LEU A 168 -10.53 -6.76 -30.53
N ILE A 169 -10.31 -6.97 -29.23
CA ILE A 169 -11.03 -7.95 -28.43
C ILE A 169 -12.47 -7.44 -28.28
N THR A 170 -13.38 -7.97 -29.10
CA THR A 170 -14.82 -7.79 -28.95
C THR A 170 -15.32 -8.82 -27.94
N THR A 171 -15.20 -8.53 -26.64
CA THR A 171 -15.84 -9.34 -25.60
C THR A 171 -17.21 -8.77 -25.26
N THR A 172 -18.25 -9.39 -25.81
CA THR A 172 -19.62 -9.29 -25.31
C THR A 172 -19.67 -9.86 -23.88
N PRO A 173 -20.36 -9.23 -22.90
CA PRO A 173 -20.47 -9.78 -21.55
C PRO A 173 -21.27 -11.09 -21.59
N GLY A 174 -20.61 -12.21 -21.31
CA GLY A 174 -21.27 -13.49 -21.07
C GLY A 174 -22.02 -13.50 -19.73
N PRO A 175 -23.09 -14.29 -19.59
CA PRO A 175 -23.91 -14.32 -18.40
C PRO A 175 -23.11 -14.80 -17.19
N TYR A 176 -23.17 -14.00 -16.12
CA TYR A 176 -22.60 -14.29 -14.81
C TYR A 176 -23.16 -15.61 -14.28
N THR A 177 -22.27 -16.57 -14.05
CA THR A 177 -22.50 -17.66 -13.11
C THR A 177 -21.49 -17.52 -11.99
N THR A 178 -21.99 -17.27 -10.79
CA THR A 178 -21.22 -17.21 -9.53
C THR A 178 -20.66 -18.60 -9.23
N PRO A 179 -19.33 -18.73 -9.06
CA PRO A 179 -18.80 -19.11 -7.75
C PRO A 179 -17.46 -18.41 -7.40
N SER A 180 -17.23 -18.16 -6.10
CA SER A 180 -15.99 -17.71 -5.40
C SER A 180 -14.93 -16.87 -6.16
N PRO A 181 -14.63 -15.62 -5.74
CA PRO A 181 -13.69 -14.78 -6.48
C PRO A 181 -12.24 -15.20 -6.20
N LEU A 182 -11.67 -16.07 -7.04
CA LEU A 182 -10.21 -16.19 -7.17
C LEU A 182 -9.73 -15.15 -8.19
N ILE A 183 -8.72 -14.38 -7.81
CA ILE A 183 -8.01 -13.47 -8.73
C ILE A 183 -7.33 -14.33 -9.81
N PRO A 184 -7.47 -14.00 -11.12
CA PRO A 184 -6.87 -14.80 -12.18
C PRO A 184 -5.35 -14.66 -12.17
N VAL A 185 -4.63 -15.78 -12.02
CA VAL A 185 -3.17 -15.84 -12.11
C VAL A 185 -2.74 -15.85 -13.58
N GLY A 186 -1.86 -14.92 -13.96
CA GLY A 186 -1.18 -14.87 -15.27
C GLY A 186 0.27 -15.35 -15.16
N HIS A 187 0.81 -15.89 -16.26
CA HIS A 187 2.20 -16.34 -16.37
C HIS A 187 2.89 -15.58 -17.51
N PHE A 188 3.97 -14.90 -17.20
CA PHE A 188 4.66 -13.95 -18.05
C PHE A 188 6.15 -14.29 -18.10
N SER A 189 6.72 -14.24 -19.30
CA SER A 189 8.15 -14.46 -19.55
C SER A 189 8.67 -13.34 -20.41
N LEU A 190 9.79 -12.75 -20.01
CA LEU A 190 10.56 -11.81 -20.81
C LEU A 190 11.80 -12.52 -21.34
N ASN A 191 12.08 -12.34 -22.63
CA ASN A 191 13.23 -12.95 -23.28
C ASN A 191 14.31 -11.89 -23.58
N ASP A 192 15.57 -12.32 -23.55
CA ASP A 192 16.71 -11.52 -23.96
C ASP A 192 16.76 -11.33 -25.49
N THR A 193 17.74 -10.56 -25.97
CA THR A 193 17.94 -10.32 -27.41
C THR A 193 18.32 -11.57 -28.22
N LYS A 194 18.66 -12.67 -27.55
CA LYS A 194 18.95 -13.98 -28.14
C LYS A 194 17.75 -14.93 -28.09
N GLY A 195 16.62 -14.50 -27.52
CA GLY A 195 15.40 -15.28 -27.39
C GLY A 195 15.34 -16.20 -26.17
N ASN A 196 16.30 -16.11 -25.24
CA ASN A 196 16.29 -16.92 -24.01
C ASN A 196 15.50 -16.22 -22.90
N PRO A 197 14.75 -16.94 -22.06
CA PRO A 197 14.03 -16.33 -20.95
C PRO A 197 15.02 -15.72 -19.95
N CYS A 198 14.77 -14.48 -19.55
CA CYS A 198 15.61 -13.73 -18.62
C CYS A 198 14.84 -13.17 -17.41
N PHE A 199 13.50 -13.13 -17.49
CA PHE A 199 12.62 -12.77 -16.37
C PHE A 199 11.38 -13.65 -16.41
N LEU A 200 11.01 -14.27 -15.29
CA LEU A 200 9.75 -14.99 -15.13
C LEU A 200 8.88 -14.33 -14.06
N LEU A 201 7.58 -14.20 -14.34
CA LEU A 201 6.58 -13.66 -13.41
C LEU A 201 5.28 -14.45 -13.52
N SER A 202 4.84 -15.04 -12.43
CA SER A 202 3.51 -15.60 -12.25
C SER A 202 2.81 -14.77 -11.20
N VAL A 203 1.63 -14.21 -11.47
CA VAL A 203 0.96 -13.37 -10.49
C VAL A 203 -0.54 -13.26 -10.78
N GLY A 204 -1.36 -13.40 -9.75
CA GLY A 204 -2.74 -12.95 -9.74
C GLY A 204 -2.81 -11.55 -9.13
N MET A 205 -3.29 -10.57 -9.88
CA MET A 205 -3.30 -9.19 -9.40
C MET A 205 -4.61 -8.47 -9.70
N GLU A 206 -5.09 -7.71 -8.73
CA GLU A 206 -6.21 -6.80 -8.83
C GLU A 206 -5.73 -5.37 -8.52
N PHE A 207 -6.13 -4.43 -9.36
CA PHE A 207 -5.87 -3.00 -9.28
C PHE A 207 -7.14 -2.32 -8.79
N ARG A 208 -7.06 -1.61 -7.67
CA ARG A 208 -8.07 -0.66 -7.26
C ARG A 208 -7.53 0.75 -7.45
N VAL A 209 -8.17 1.50 -8.35
CA VAL A 209 -7.75 2.84 -8.76
C VAL A 209 -8.78 3.85 -8.30
N GLU A 210 -8.34 4.82 -7.49
CA GLU A 210 -9.16 5.93 -7.03
C GLU A 210 -9.07 7.11 -8.02
N TYR A 211 -10.20 7.67 -8.42
CA TYR A 211 -10.23 8.76 -9.40
C TYR A 211 -11.36 9.75 -9.13
N GLU A 212 -11.11 11.04 -9.37
CA GLU A 212 -12.12 12.08 -9.20
C GLU A 212 -13.07 12.14 -10.41
N GLY A 213 -14.37 12.19 -10.16
CA GLY A 213 -15.40 12.38 -11.17
C GLY A 213 -15.80 13.84 -11.38
N LYS A 214 -16.63 14.09 -12.40
CA LYS A 214 -17.08 15.44 -12.82
C LYS A 214 -17.85 16.19 -11.74
N ASP A 215 -18.42 15.47 -10.78
CA ASP A 215 -19.11 15.99 -9.60
C ASP A 215 -18.16 16.29 -8.43
N ASN A 216 -16.84 16.17 -8.63
CA ASN A 216 -15.79 16.22 -7.62
C ASN A 216 -15.90 15.12 -6.54
N THR A 217 -16.66 14.05 -6.80
CA THR A 217 -16.68 12.86 -5.95
C THR A 217 -15.53 11.94 -6.33
N THR A 218 -14.92 11.27 -5.35
CA THR A 218 -13.92 10.22 -5.63
C THR A 218 -14.63 8.89 -5.88
N TYR A 219 -14.31 8.26 -6.99
CA TYR A 219 -14.80 6.95 -7.42
C TYR A 219 -13.68 5.93 -7.38
N ASN A 220 -14.04 4.66 -7.18
CA ASN A 220 -13.10 3.55 -7.19
C ASN A 220 -13.41 2.62 -8.35
N ALA A 221 -12.43 2.39 -9.21
CA ALA A 221 -12.51 1.39 -10.27
C ALA A 221 -11.60 0.21 -9.94
N THR A 222 -12.11 -1.00 -10.15
CA THR A 222 -11.38 -2.24 -9.87
C THR A 222 -11.18 -3.03 -11.16
N TYR A 223 -9.94 -3.46 -11.40
CA TYR A 223 -9.55 -4.21 -12.58
C TYR A 223 -8.65 -5.37 -12.21
N VAL A 224 -8.79 -6.51 -12.88
CA VAL A 224 -7.89 -7.64 -12.69
C VAL A 224 -6.87 -7.69 -13.83
N LEU A 225 -5.64 -8.14 -13.53
CA LEU A 225 -4.60 -8.37 -14.51
C LEU A 225 -5.01 -9.52 -15.45
N PRO A 226 -5.17 -9.28 -16.77
CA PRO A 226 -5.50 -10.34 -17.71
C PRO A 226 -4.34 -11.30 -17.93
N ARG A 227 -4.63 -12.59 -18.13
CA ARG A 227 -3.60 -13.60 -18.44
C ARG A 227 -2.90 -13.37 -19.79
N ASN A 228 -3.55 -12.66 -20.71
CA ASN A 228 -3.06 -12.32 -22.05
C ASN A 228 -2.45 -10.91 -22.11
N SER A 229 -1.99 -10.37 -20.98
CA SER A 229 -1.29 -9.08 -20.95
C SER A 229 -0.03 -9.12 -21.80
N THR A 230 0.26 -8.01 -22.48
CA THR A 230 1.49 -7.89 -23.27
C THR A 230 2.67 -7.70 -22.33
N VAL A 231 3.68 -8.54 -22.49
CA VAL A 231 4.91 -8.50 -21.69
C VAL A 231 5.96 -7.73 -22.45
N GLY A 232 6.63 -6.81 -21.78
CA GLY A 232 7.95 -6.39 -22.20
C GLY A 232 8.84 -6.11 -20.99
N GLY A 233 10.05 -5.65 -21.24
CA GLY A 233 10.98 -5.28 -20.18
C GLY A 233 12.40 -5.20 -20.70
N ALA A 234 13.34 -5.15 -19.76
CA ALA A 234 14.74 -5.35 -20.05
C ALA A 234 15.41 -6.13 -18.91
N CYS A 235 16.26 -7.09 -19.27
CA CYS A 235 17.14 -7.78 -18.34
C CYS A 235 18.56 -7.30 -18.56
N GLY A 236 19.17 -6.68 -17.55
CA GLY A 236 20.59 -6.37 -17.51
C GLY A 236 21.25 -7.10 -16.34
N ASP A 237 22.58 -6.99 -16.25
CA ASP A 237 23.36 -7.74 -15.26
C ASP A 237 23.06 -7.33 -13.81
N SER A 238 22.68 -6.07 -13.57
CA SER A 238 22.42 -5.52 -12.23
C SER A 238 20.99 -5.02 -12.02
N LYS A 239 20.19 -4.96 -13.08
CA LYS A 239 18.83 -4.41 -13.08
C LYS A 239 17.98 -5.16 -14.09
N ALA A 240 16.80 -5.59 -13.66
CA ALA A 240 15.84 -6.24 -14.53
C ALA A 240 14.45 -5.63 -14.29
N THR A 241 13.77 -5.28 -15.36
CA THR A 241 12.47 -4.62 -15.35
C THR A 241 11.52 -5.42 -16.23
N ILE A 242 10.31 -5.69 -15.74
CA ILE A 242 9.20 -6.24 -16.55
C ILE A 242 8.07 -5.23 -16.51
N ALA A 243 7.41 -5.01 -17.65
CA ALA A 243 6.13 -4.32 -17.70
C ALA A 243 5.07 -5.17 -18.37
N LEU A 244 3.87 -5.09 -17.83
CA LEU A 244 2.67 -5.75 -18.30
C LEU A 244 1.71 -4.67 -18.76
N SER A 245 1.41 -4.65 -20.05
CA SER A 245 0.41 -3.75 -20.64
C SER A 245 -0.89 -4.50 -20.86
N PHE A 246 -2.00 -3.94 -20.38
CA PHE A 246 -3.32 -4.58 -20.43
C PHE A 246 -4.40 -3.50 -20.47
N PHE A 247 -5.51 -3.70 -21.18
CA PHE A 247 -6.46 -2.62 -21.51
C PHE A 247 -5.80 -1.42 -22.22
N LYS A 248 -6.60 -0.51 -22.79
CA LYS A 248 -6.05 0.65 -23.51
C LYS A 248 -5.43 1.63 -22.50
N GLY A 249 -4.11 1.79 -22.54
CA GLY A 249 -3.38 2.77 -21.73
C GLY A 249 -3.03 2.34 -20.31
N PHE A 250 -3.35 1.11 -19.89
CA PHE A 250 -2.93 0.56 -18.59
C PHE A 250 -1.60 -0.20 -18.73
N ASN A 251 -0.66 0.10 -17.84
CA ASN A 251 0.65 -0.51 -17.79
C ASN A 251 1.10 -0.66 -16.32
N PHE A 252 1.51 -1.87 -15.95
CA PHE A 252 2.15 -2.15 -14.67
C PHE A 252 3.62 -2.48 -14.90
N THR A 253 4.53 -1.72 -14.30
CA THR A 253 5.97 -1.95 -14.42
C THR A 253 6.57 -2.24 -13.05
N VAL A 254 7.41 -3.26 -12.95
CA VAL A 254 8.21 -3.55 -11.76
C VAL A 254 9.67 -3.71 -12.12
N THR A 255 10.54 -3.18 -11.26
CA THR A 255 11.98 -3.15 -11.45
C THR A 255 12.68 -3.76 -10.26
N PHE A 256 13.51 -4.75 -10.55
CA PHE A 256 14.38 -5.42 -9.61
C PHE A 256 15.83 -5.00 -9.81
N LYS A 257 16.60 -4.95 -8.73
CA LYS A 257 18.05 -4.77 -8.75
C LYS A 257 18.74 -5.92 -8.04
N THR A 258 19.97 -6.19 -8.45
CA THR A 258 20.90 -7.04 -7.70
C THR A 258 22.13 -6.22 -7.31
N PRO A 259 22.23 -5.77 -6.04
CA PRO A 259 23.32 -4.87 -5.60
C PRO A 259 24.72 -5.49 -5.68
N ASP A 260 24.83 -6.80 -5.45
CA ASP A 260 26.10 -7.53 -5.31
C ASP A 260 26.11 -8.88 -6.04
N THR A 261 25.17 -9.11 -6.96
CA THR A 261 24.95 -10.37 -7.70
C THR A 261 24.52 -11.58 -6.87
N SER A 262 24.38 -11.43 -5.55
CA SER A 262 23.99 -12.52 -4.63
C SER A 262 22.48 -12.57 -4.37
N ILE A 263 21.84 -11.41 -4.27
CA ILE A 263 20.41 -11.26 -4.01
C ILE A 263 19.76 -10.32 -5.04
N PHE A 264 18.47 -10.48 -5.26
CA PHE A 264 17.64 -9.51 -5.95
C PHE A 264 16.57 -8.93 -5.04
N GLU A 265 16.19 -7.69 -5.29
CA GLU A 265 15.16 -6.94 -4.57
C GLU A 265 14.32 -6.10 -5.53
N LEU A 266 13.03 -5.97 -5.26
CA LEU A 266 12.14 -5.02 -5.94
C LEU A 266 12.46 -3.61 -5.42
N VAL A 267 12.77 -2.70 -6.34
CA VAL A 267 13.18 -1.32 -6.00
C VAL A 267 12.24 -0.25 -6.54
N ARG A 268 11.36 -0.60 -7.47
CA ARG A 268 10.37 0.32 -8.05
C ARG A 268 9.20 -0.47 -8.62
N ALA A 269 7.99 -0.02 -8.31
CA ALA A 269 6.76 -0.40 -8.97
C ALA A 269 6.08 0.87 -9.50
N SER A 270 5.51 0.81 -10.69
CA SER A 270 4.72 1.91 -11.26
C SER A 270 3.50 1.40 -12.00
N VAL A 271 2.40 2.14 -11.89
CA VAL A 271 1.16 1.88 -12.60
C VAL A 271 0.80 3.10 -13.42
N GLY A 272 0.88 2.96 -14.73
CA GLY A 272 0.35 3.92 -15.69
C GLY A 272 -1.07 3.52 -16.10
N TYR A 273 -1.98 4.48 -16.17
CA TYR A 273 -3.31 4.27 -16.74
C TYR A 273 -3.83 5.55 -17.40
N VAL A 274 -4.69 5.39 -18.41
CA VAL A 274 -5.44 6.49 -19.01
C VAL A 274 -6.85 6.45 -18.46
N ARG A 275 -7.41 7.62 -18.10
CA ARG A 275 -8.82 7.77 -17.70
C ARG A 275 -9.77 7.62 -18.90
N ASP A 276 -9.72 6.48 -19.57
CA ASP A 276 -10.62 6.10 -20.66
C ASP A 276 -12.06 6.12 -20.13
N PRO A 277 -13.01 6.83 -20.75
CA PRO A 277 -14.39 6.91 -20.30
C PRO A 277 -15.11 5.57 -20.14
N LYS A 278 -14.65 4.50 -20.81
CA LYS A 278 -15.19 3.15 -20.68
C LYS A 278 -14.74 2.45 -19.40
N LEU A 279 -13.52 2.75 -18.94
CA LEU A 279 -12.93 2.18 -17.75
C LEU A 279 -13.26 3.06 -16.53
N PHE A 280 -13.09 4.37 -16.69
CA PHE A 280 -13.28 5.39 -15.67
C PHE A 280 -14.47 6.29 -16.02
N PRO A 281 -15.72 5.79 -15.87
CA PRO A 281 -16.91 6.57 -16.16
C PRO A 281 -16.95 7.83 -15.28
N ASP A 282 -17.44 8.91 -15.87
CA ASP A 282 -17.58 10.21 -15.22
C ASP A 282 -16.32 10.83 -14.65
N ALA A 283 -15.12 10.35 -15.00
CA ALA A 283 -13.86 10.98 -14.62
C ALA A 283 -13.87 12.48 -14.95
N LYS A 284 -13.39 13.30 -14.01
CA LYS A 284 -13.31 14.76 -14.11
C LYS A 284 -12.46 15.23 -15.30
N SER A 285 -11.41 14.48 -15.59
CA SER A 285 -10.49 14.74 -16.71
C SER A 285 -10.32 13.48 -17.56
N PRO A 286 -11.32 13.13 -18.39
CA PRO A 286 -11.27 11.92 -19.22
C PRO A 286 -10.15 12.02 -20.27
N GLY A 287 -9.55 10.88 -20.63
CA GLY A 287 -8.45 10.78 -21.60
C GLY A 287 -7.07 11.20 -21.07
N THR A 288 -6.97 11.65 -19.81
CA THR A 288 -5.67 11.99 -19.21
C THR A 288 -4.93 10.75 -18.72
N ALA A 289 -3.62 10.71 -18.95
CA ALA A 289 -2.74 9.69 -18.40
C ALA A 289 -2.33 10.05 -16.98
N VAL A 290 -2.28 9.03 -16.12
CA VAL A 290 -1.78 9.07 -14.76
C VAL A 290 -0.69 8.02 -14.65
N ASN A 291 0.42 8.37 -14.03
CA ASN A 291 1.48 7.43 -13.69
C ASN A 291 1.74 7.53 -12.19
N GLU A 292 1.28 6.52 -11.47
CA GLU A 292 1.61 6.38 -10.06
C GLU A 292 2.88 5.56 -9.93
N GLU A 293 3.74 5.97 -9.01
CA GLU A 293 5.03 5.34 -8.82
C GLU A 293 5.33 5.22 -7.34
N GLN A 294 5.84 4.07 -6.94
CA GLN A 294 6.45 3.89 -5.64
C GLN A 294 7.97 3.99 -5.79
N THR A 295 8.49 5.13 -5.35
CA THR A 295 9.91 5.36 -5.04
C THR A 295 10.03 5.59 -3.55
N ASP A 296 11.03 4.96 -2.92
CA ASP A 296 11.35 5.07 -1.49
C ASP A 296 10.57 4.15 -0.53
N GLY A 297 10.25 2.92 -0.99
CA GLY A 297 9.82 1.81 -0.12
C GLY A 297 10.98 0.90 0.33
N PRO A 298 10.79 0.04 1.34
CA PRO A 298 11.77 -0.99 1.69
C PRO A 298 11.98 -1.96 0.52
N SER A 299 13.19 -2.52 0.40
CA SER A 299 13.49 -3.59 -0.55
C SER A 299 12.53 -4.76 -0.37
N LEU A 300 11.61 -4.97 -1.32
CA LEU A 300 10.63 -6.05 -1.29
C LEU A 300 11.15 -7.27 -2.05
N PHE A 301 10.61 -8.46 -1.75
CA PHE A 301 10.93 -9.71 -2.45
C PHE A 301 12.43 -10.05 -2.49
N VAL A 302 13.14 -9.78 -1.39
CA VAL A 302 14.57 -10.08 -1.28
C VAL A 302 14.78 -11.58 -1.39
N THR A 303 15.53 -12.03 -2.39
CA THR A 303 15.74 -13.46 -2.68
C THR A 303 17.09 -13.68 -3.35
N GLU A 304 17.72 -14.83 -3.10
CA GLU A 304 19.00 -15.18 -3.72
C GLU A 304 18.88 -15.26 -5.26
N VAL A 305 19.86 -14.71 -5.96
CA VAL A 305 19.95 -14.82 -7.43
C VAL A 305 20.09 -16.29 -7.81
N GLY A 306 19.26 -16.74 -8.75
CA GLY A 306 19.17 -18.15 -9.15
C GLY A 306 18.04 -18.92 -8.49
N LYS A 307 17.38 -18.36 -7.47
CA LYS A 307 16.09 -18.81 -6.91
C LYS A 307 14.94 -17.94 -7.41
N SER A 308 13.70 -18.40 -7.21
CA SER A 308 12.49 -17.60 -7.42
C SER A 308 11.90 -17.16 -6.08
N TYR A 309 11.30 -15.97 -5.99
CA TYR A 309 10.48 -15.60 -4.84
C TYR A 309 9.06 -16.14 -5.05
N LEU A 310 8.46 -16.82 -4.07
CA LEU A 310 7.10 -17.38 -4.17
C LEU A 310 6.25 -16.93 -2.97
N CYS A 311 5.04 -16.45 -3.22
CA CYS A 311 4.06 -16.13 -2.20
C CYS A 311 2.64 -16.34 -2.73
N LYS A 312 2.00 -17.42 -2.28
CA LYS A 312 0.62 -17.81 -2.60
C LYS A 312 -0.38 -16.95 -1.83
N SER A 313 -0.01 -16.55 -0.63
CA SER A 313 -0.79 -15.70 0.24
C SER A 313 -1.08 -14.35 -0.40
N LEU A 314 -2.26 -13.82 -0.08
CA LEU A 314 -2.70 -12.53 -0.56
C LEU A 314 -1.88 -11.40 0.09
N GLN A 315 -1.45 -10.43 -0.71
CA GLN A 315 -0.64 -9.29 -0.33
C GLN A 315 -1.24 -8.00 -0.89
N PHE A 316 -0.96 -6.88 -0.24
CA PHE A 316 -1.42 -5.57 -0.68
C PHE A 316 -0.25 -4.60 -0.82
N PHE A 317 -0.22 -3.86 -1.92
CA PHE A 317 0.84 -2.88 -2.22
C PHE A 317 0.23 -1.58 -2.71
N ASP A 318 0.73 -0.46 -2.22
CA ASP A 318 0.31 0.86 -2.70
C ASP A 318 1.32 1.37 -3.72
N VAL A 319 0.85 1.69 -4.92
CA VAL A 319 1.67 2.33 -5.95
C VAL A 319 1.21 3.77 -6.08
N GLY A 320 2.05 4.68 -5.59
CA GLY A 320 1.72 6.09 -5.48
C GLY A 320 0.52 6.34 -4.56
N SER A 321 -0.30 7.35 -4.88
CA SER A 321 -1.35 7.84 -3.97
C SER A 321 -2.76 7.35 -4.29
N THR A 322 -2.99 6.86 -5.51
CA THR A 322 -4.33 6.53 -6.02
C THR A 322 -4.50 5.08 -6.44
N VAL A 323 -3.43 4.28 -6.48
CA VAL A 323 -3.47 2.89 -6.93
C VAL A 323 -3.11 1.93 -5.80
N HIS A 324 -4.05 1.06 -5.47
CA HIS A 324 -3.91 -0.01 -4.48
C HIS A 324 -3.94 -1.36 -5.19
N LEU A 325 -2.89 -2.16 -5.02
CA LEU A 325 -2.75 -3.48 -5.63
C LEU A 325 -3.07 -4.56 -4.60
N MET A 326 -3.82 -5.57 -5.03
CA MET A 326 -4.05 -6.81 -4.31
C MET A 326 -3.45 -7.95 -5.12
N VAL A 327 -2.46 -8.65 -4.56
CA VAL A 327 -1.57 -9.59 -5.25
C VAL A 327 -1.66 -10.96 -4.58
N SER A 328 -1.85 -12.01 -5.36
CA SER A 328 -1.95 -13.42 -4.94
C SER A 328 -1.12 -14.29 -5.88
N ASP A 329 -0.72 -15.48 -5.42
CA ASP A 329 0.00 -16.46 -6.25
C ASP A 329 1.21 -15.85 -7.00
N LEU A 330 1.94 -14.97 -6.31
CA LEU A 330 3.11 -14.27 -6.83
C LEU A 330 4.30 -15.21 -6.85
N GLN A 331 4.86 -15.48 -8.02
CA GLN A 331 6.18 -16.07 -8.18
C GLN A 331 7.01 -15.23 -9.15
N VAL A 332 8.21 -14.80 -8.76
CA VAL A 332 9.04 -13.91 -9.59
C VAL A 332 10.51 -14.31 -9.57
N GLN A 333 11.15 -14.23 -10.74
CA GLN A 333 12.58 -14.50 -10.93
C GLN A 333 13.16 -13.57 -12.01
N PRO A 334 13.80 -12.46 -11.62
CA PRO A 334 14.29 -11.42 -12.54
C PRO A 334 15.73 -11.63 -13.06
N PHE A 335 16.49 -12.58 -12.48
CA PHE A 335 17.89 -12.86 -12.84
C PHE A 335 18.19 -14.37 -12.81
N ALA A 336 19.27 -14.76 -13.50
CA ALA A 336 19.76 -16.15 -13.56
C ALA A 336 18.67 -17.17 -13.92
N VAL A 337 17.88 -16.85 -14.96
CA VAL A 337 16.84 -17.72 -15.51
C VAL A 337 17.49 -18.64 -16.55
N ASN A 338 17.60 -19.93 -16.23
CA ASN A 338 18.25 -20.92 -17.10
C ASN A 338 17.26 -21.77 -17.92
N SER A 339 15.95 -21.62 -17.65
CA SER A 339 14.89 -22.40 -18.29
C SER A 339 13.60 -21.59 -18.35
N THR A 340 12.58 -22.10 -19.05
CA THR A 340 11.23 -21.49 -19.05
C THR A 340 10.47 -21.69 -17.73
N ASN A 341 11.00 -22.49 -16.81
CA ASN A 341 10.43 -22.74 -15.49
C ASN A 341 11.20 -21.99 -14.41
N PHE A 342 10.48 -21.64 -13.34
CA PHE A 342 11.09 -21.10 -12.13
C PHE A 342 12.09 -22.08 -11.51
N SER A 343 13.19 -21.52 -11.01
CA SER A 343 14.12 -22.23 -10.13
C SER A 343 13.49 -22.51 -8.76
N GLU A 344 14.24 -23.17 -7.88
CA GLU A 344 13.87 -23.39 -6.47
C GLU A 344 13.28 -22.11 -5.85
N ALA A 345 12.12 -22.27 -5.20
CA ALA A 345 11.36 -21.17 -4.65
C ALA A 345 11.80 -20.83 -3.21
N SER A 346 12.02 -19.55 -2.96
CA SER A 346 12.06 -18.95 -1.64
C SER A 346 10.64 -18.50 -1.28
N GLU A 347 9.96 -19.30 -0.47
CA GLU A 347 8.58 -19.04 -0.06
C GLU A 347 8.51 -17.88 0.95
N CYS A 348 7.49 -17.02 0.82
CA CYS A 348 7.24 -15.95 1.75
C CYS A 348 6.80 -16.50 3.11
N ALA A 349 7.05 -15.74 4.17
CA ALA A 349 6.68 -16.15 5.52
C ALA A 349 5.17 -16.39 5.69
N GLN A 350 4.34 -15.74 4.86
CA GLN A 350 2.89 -15.81 4.91
C GLN A 350 2.32 -17.17 4.46
N ASP A 351 3.05 -17.93 3.64
CA ASP A 351 2.60 -19.23 3.13
C ASP A 351 2.77 -20.38 4.13
N PHE A 352 3.55 -20.17 5.18
CA PHE A 352 3.78 -21.18 6.20
C PHE A 352 2.63 -21.18 7.23
N PRO A 353 1.91 -22.31 7.42
CA PRO A 353 0.95 -22.41 8.50
C PRO A 353 1.71 -22.25 9.82
N SER A 354 1.26 -21.33 10.67
CA SER A 354 1.79 -21.12 12.01
C SER A 354 1.53 -22.37 12.86
N THR A 355 2.43 -23.35 12.79
CA THR A 355 2.39 -24.51 13.67
C THR A 355 2.63 -24.03 15.10
N MET A 356 1.58 -24.11 15.91
CA MET A 356 1.70 -23.98 17.36
C MET A 356 2.71 -25.02 17.87
N MET A 357 3.86 -24.55 18.36
CA MET A 357 4.66 -25.38 19.25
C MET A 357 3.97 -25.41 20.62
N PRO A 358 3.73 -26.58 21.23
CA PRO A 358 3.21 -26.66 22.58
C PRO A 358 4.29 -26.20 23.55
N ILE A 359 4.03 -25.10 24.25
CA ILE A 359 4.82 -24.69 25.41
C ILE A 359 4.54 -25.72 26.52
N GLN A 360 5.47 -26.65 26.74
CA GLN A 360 5.49 -27.41 27.99
C GLN A 360 5.94 -26.48 29.11
N ASN A 361 4.97 -25.98 29.87
CA ASN A 361 5.23 -25.49 31.22
C ASN A 361 5.69 -26.67 32.09
N ALA A 362 6.97 -26.72 32.41
CA ALA A 362 7.46 -27.46 33.56
C ALA A 362 8.56 -26.65 34.26
N THR A 363 8.13 -25.93 35.29
CA THR A 363 8.99 -25.37 36.33
C THR A 363 9.68 -26.54 37.03
N THR A 364 10.99 -26.68 36.90
CA THR A 364 11.78 -27.50 37.85
C THR A 364 13.09 -26.78 38.12
N ILE A 365 13.13 -26.21 39.33
CA ILE A 365 14.30 -25.68 40.01
C ILE A 365 15.32 -26.81 40.21
N LEU A 366 16.55 -26.60 39.74
CA LEU A 366 17.73 -27.38 40.12
C LEU A 366 18.78 -26.41 40.70
N PRO A 367 19.39 -26.74 41.85
CA PRO A 367 20.29 -25.83 42.53
C PRO A 367 21.68 -25.81 41.88
N LEU A 368 22.27 -24.62 41.97
CA LEU A 368 23.68 -24.31 41.72
C LEU A 368 24.58 -25.20 42.59
N ASN A 369 25.56 -25.86 41.97
CA ASN A 369 26.79 -26.26 42.66
C ASN A 369 27.99 -26.12 41.74
N THR A 370 28.84 -25.17 42.12
CA THR A 370 30.16 -24.86 41.58
C THR A 370 31.16 -25.85 42.15
N THR A 371 31.99 -26.53 41.34
CA THR A 371 33.40 -26.74 41.70
C THR A 371 34.31 -27.13 40.54
N ALA A 372 35.44 -26.42 40.52
CA ALA A 372 36.76 -26.56 39.91
C ALA A 372 37.20 -27.87 39.22
N ALA A 373 38.03 -27.64 38.19
CA ALA A 373 38.88 -28.57 37.46
C ALA A 373 39.87 -29.37 38.32
N THR A 374 40.23 -30.59 37.89
CA THR A 374 41.59 -31.18 37.97
C THR A 374 41.72 -32.35 36.97
N MET A 375 42.95 -32.61 36.55
CA MET A 375 43.47 -33.43 35.44
C MET A 375 43.22 -34.96 35.48
N ALA A 376 43.41 -35.56 34.29
CA ALA A 376 43.54 -36.97 33.84
C ALA A 376 44.40 -37.90 34.77
N PRO A 377 44.55 -39.25 34.56
CA PRO A 377 44.44 -39.99 33.28
C PRO A 377 44.04 -41.51 33.28
N ILE A 378 43.96 -42.07 32.05
CA ILE A 378 44.16 -43.48 31.57
C ILE A 378 43.29 -44.63 32.14
N GLY A 379 42.57 -45.30 31.24
CA GLY A 379 42.02 -46.65 31.42
C GLY A 379 41.34 -47.16 30.15
N ASN A 380 41.77 -48.32 29.68
CA ASN A 380 41.63 -48.85 28.32
C ASN A 380 40.42 -49.81 28.20
N VAL A 381 40.01 -50.17 26.96
CA VAL A 381 39.46 -51.48 26.52
C VAL A 381 37.97 -51.58 26.06
N THR A 382 37.85 -51.83 24.74
CA THR A 382 36.90 -52.61 23.91
C THR A 382 35.45 -52.19 23.59
N THR A 383 35.28 -51.90 22.29
CA THR A 383 34.34 -52.49 21.30
C THR A 383 33.49 -53.68 21.72
N VAL A 384 32.15 -53.55 21.61
CA VAL A 384 31.26 -54.55 20.98
C VAL A 384 29.94 -53.89 20.52
N LEU A 385 29.56 -54.12 19.26
CA LEU A 385 28.19 -54.01 18.70
C LEU A 385 27.70 -55.47 18.50
N PRO A 386 26.41 -55.82 18.73
CA PRO A 386 25.44 -55.90 17.63
C PRO A 386 23.94 -55.65 17.99
N SER A 387 23.23 -55.10 16.99
CA SER A 387 21.91 -55.50 16.42
C SER A 387 20.57 -55.48 17.18
N ASN A 388 19.64 -54.70 16.58
CA ASN A 388 18.23 -54.93 16.22
C ASN A 388 17.26 -55.67 17.16
N ILE A 389 16.15 -55.00 17.53
CA ILE A 389 14.80 -55.59 17.60
C ILE A 389 13.74 -54.58 17.13
N THR A 390 12.87 -55.03 16.22
CA THR A 390 11.69 -54.38 15.64
C THR A 390 10.47 -54.57 16.54
N ALA A 391 9.57 -53.58 16.64
CA ALA A 391 8.22 -53.79 17.16
C ALA A 391 7.18 -52.92 16.45
N THR A 392 6.23 -53.61 15.82
CA THR A 392 5.07 -53.13 15.05
C THR A 392 3.86 -52.99 15.98
N LEU A 393 3.02 -51.96 15.82
CA LEU A 393 1.67 -51.90 16.41
C LEU A 393 0.65 -51.40 15.38
N VAL A 394 -0.41 -52.21 15.22
CA VAL A 394 -1.58 -52.11 14.32
C VAL A 394 -2.79 -51.58 15.12
N PRO A 395 -3.77 -50.88 14.50
CA PRO A 395 -4.88 -50.24 15.21
C PRO A 395 -6.03 -51.21 15.55
N ILE A 396 -6.83 -50.85 16.55
CA ILE A 396 -8.04 -51.59 16.96
C ILE A 396 -9.28 -50.78 16.61
N LEU A 397 -10.18 -51.40 15.85
CA LEU A 397 -11.53 -50.95 15.53
C LEU A 397 -12.51 -51.80 16.36
N ASN A 398 -13.61 -51.21 16.85
CA ASN A 398 -14.84 -51.94 17.13
C ASN A 398 -16.03 -50.98 17.07
N GLY A 399 -16.97 -51.27 16.17
CA GLY A 399 -18.28 -50.61 16.11
C GLY A 399 -19.38 -51.52 16.65
N THR A 400 -20.55 -50.95 16.95
CA THR A 400 -21.85 -51.54 16.59
C THR A 400 -22.97 -50.49 16.66
N THR A 401 -23.91 -50.67 15.75
CA THR A 401 -25.06 -49.88 15.28
C THR A 401 -26.34 -50.09 16.09
N VAL A 402 -27.22 -49.07 16.23
CA VAL A 402 -28.71 -49.19 16.07
C VAL A 402 -29.34 -47.80 15.77
N ASN A 403 -30.23 -47.74 14.77
CA ASN A 403 -31.33 -46.77 14.50
C ASN A 403 -32.57 -47.65 14.17
N PRO A 404 -33.87 -47.21 14.02
CA PRO A 404 -34.47 -45.87 13.93
C PRO A 404 -35.80 -45.63 14.71
N SER A 405 -36.25 -44.37 14.83
CA SER A 405 -37.59 -43.87 14.36
C SER A 405 -38.17 -42.65 15.11
N ASN A 406 -38.79 -41.77 14.31
CA ASN A 406 -39.58 -40.56 14.61
C ASN A 406 -40.73 -40.73 15.62
N VAL A 407 -41.01 -39.68 16.43
CA VAL A 407 -42.37 -39.18 16.72
C VAL A 407 -42.35 -37.65 16.94
N THR A 408 -43.30 -36.97 16.30
CA THR A 408 -43.62 -35.53 16.32
C THR A 408 -44.73 -35.23 17.33
N VAL A 409 -44.68 -34.17 18.16
CA VAL A 409 -45.84 -33.35 18.63
C VAL A 409 -45.36 -31.97 19.14
N VAL A 410 -46.10 -30.90 18.81
CA VAL A 410 -45.99 -29.47 19.21
C VAL A 410 -47.32 -29.08 19.92
N PRO A 411 -47.57 -27.83 20.41
CA PRO A 411 -47.14 -27.07 21.60
C PRO A 411 -48.28 -26.91 22.67
N ILE A 412 -48.14 -26.05 23.71
CA ILE A 412 -49.13 -25.04 24.20
C ILE A 412 -48.62 -24.33 25.50
N GLU A 413 -48.97 -23.05 25.59
CA GLU A 413 -48.73 -21.93 26.55
C GLU A 413 -49.08 -22.24 28.03
N ASN A 414 -48.85 -21.45 29.10
CA ASN A 414 -48.88 -19.99 29.29
C ASN A 414 -48.42 -19.58 30.74
N ALA A 415 -47.84 -18.37 30.90
CA ALA A 415 -47.77 -17.43 32.07
C ALA A 415 -47.42 -17.95 33.51
N THR A 416 -46.65 -17.27 34.39
CA THR A 416 -46.56 -15.84 34.69
C THR A 416 -45.31 -15.52 35.55
N THR A 417 -44.86 -14.28 35.45
CA THR A 417 -43.71 -13.56 35.98
C THR A 417 -43.58 -13.47 37.52
N ILE A 418 -42.36 -13.62 38.07
CA ILE A 418 -41.91 -12.90 39.28
C ILE A 418 -40.52 -12.32 38.98
N MET A 419 -40.41 -10.98 39.08
CA MET A 419 -39.17 -10.21 38.98
C MET A 419 -38.20 -10.60 40.10
N THR A 420 -37.00 -11.04 39.73
CA THR A 420 -35.81 -10.96 40.58
C THR A 420 -34.70 -10.23 39.84
N THR A 421 -34.12 -9.26 40.54
CA THR A 421 -33.03 -8.37 40.13
C THR A 421 -31.79 -9.17 39.71
N PRO A 422 -31.14 -8.84 38.58
CA PRO A 422 -29.89 -9.47 38.19
C PRO A 422 -28.77 -9.11 39.17
N LYS A 423 -28.08 -10.16 39.63
CA LYS A 423 -26.82 -10.14 40.36
C LYS A 423 -25.74 -9.34 39.58
N PRO A 424 -24.76 -8.70 40.26
CA PRO A 424 -23.80 -7.78 39.65
C PRO A 424 -23.07 -8.37 38.44
N THR A 425 -23.07 -7.56 37.38
CA THR A 425 -22.37 -7.72 36.12
C THR A 425 -20.91 -8.13 36.37
N THR A 426 -20.49 -9.18 35.68
CA THR A 426 -19.08 -9.53 35.46
C THR A 426 -18.25 -8.28 35.18
N PRO A 427 -17.04 -8.15 35.77
CA PRO A 427 -16.18 -7.00 35.52
C PRO A 427 -15.90 -6.88 34.00
N PRO A 428 -15.74 -5.64 33.48
CA PRO A 428 -15.46 -5.39 32.08
C PRO A 428 -14.29 -6.26 31.62
N LYS A 429 -14.46 -6.94 30.48
CA LYS A 429 -13.41 -7.76 29.89
C LYS A 429 -12.24 -6.84 29.54
N GLU A 430 -11.18 -6.92 30.32
CA GLU A 430 -9.96 -6.14 30.13
C GLU A 430 -9.36 -6.43 28.74
N PRO A 431 -8.89 -5.40 28.00
CA PRO A 431 -8.37 -5.60 26.65
C PRO A 431 -7.13 -6.53 26.67
N PRO A 432 -7.00 -7.45 25.69
CA PRO A 432 -5.95 -8.44 25.70
C PRO A 432 -4.57 -7.83 25.43
N GLN A 433 -3.62 -8.03 26.35
CA GLN A 433 -2.23 -7.57 26.16
C GLN A 433 -1.51 -8.40 25.09
N GLY A 434 -0.95 -7.72 24.08
CA GLY A 434 -0.07 -8.28 23.07
C GLY A 434 1.42 -8.05 23.37
N HIS A 435 2.27 -8.90 22.80
CA HIS A 435 3.73 -8.75 22.79
C HIS A 435 4.19 -8.62 21.34
N PHE A 436 4.91 -7.55 21.04
CA PHE A 436 5.28 -7.15 19.69
C PHE A 436 6.77 -6.80 19.64
N GLU A 437 7.43 -7.27 18.58
CA GLU A 437 8.84 -7.00 18.32
C GLU A 437 9.05 -6.56 16.87
N VAL A 438 9.97 -5.62 16.66
CA VAL A 438 10.52 -5.28 15.34
C VAL A 438 11.99 -5.69 15.34
N LYS A 439 12.42 -6.37 14.27
CA LYS A 439 13.79 -6.85 14.13
C LYS A 439 14.56 -6.01 13.12
N ASP A 440 15.84 -5.80 13.40
CA ASP A 440 16.77 -5.16 12.47
C ASP A 440 17.14 -6.10 11.31
N LYS A 441 17.93 -5.59 10.36
CA LYS A 441 18.44 -6.36 9.21
C LYS A 441 19.28 -7.58 9.61
N ASN A 442 19.76 -7.62 10.85
CA ASN A 442 20.57 -8.72 11.40
C ASN A 442 19.72 -9.71 12.21
N GLY A 443 18.39 -9.53 12.25
CA GLY A 443 17.46 -10.37 13.00
C GLY A 443 17.41 -10.10 14.51
N ASN A 444 18.08 -9.06 15.01
CA ASN A 444 18.03 -8.70 16.43
C ASN A 444 16.82 -7.80 16.68
N ALA A 445 16.10 -8.03 17.78
CA ALA A 445 15.03 -7.12 18.19
C ALA A 445 15.61 -5.71 18.39
N CYS A 446 15.01 -4.72 17.74
CA CYS A 446 15.43 -3.33 17.77
C CYS A 446 14.34 -2.41 18.36
N LEU A 447 13.10 -2.89 18.43
CA LEU A 447 11.99 -2.26 19.14
C LEU A 447 11.16 -3.36 19.82
N LEU A 448 10.77 -3.10 21.07
CA LEU A 448 9.92 -4.00 21.86
C LEU A 448 8.70 -3.25 22.37
N ALA A 449 7.55 -3.92 22.35
CA ALA A 449 6.30 -3.35 22.77
C ALA A 449 5.37 -4.39 23.39
N ASN A 450 4.99 -4.18 24.65
CA ASN A 450 3.86 -4.86 25.28
C ASN A 450 2.76 -3.83 25.47
N MET A 451 1.54 -4.09 25.03
CA MET A 451 0.43 -3.15 25.24
C MET A 451 -0.91 -3.83 25.07
N SER A 452 -1.91 -3.30 25.79
CA SER A 452 -3.33 -3.53 25.57
C SER A 452 -3.92 -2.25 24.97
N LEU A 453 -4.54 -2.35 23.80
CA LEU A 453 -5.21 -1.20 23.17
C LEU A 453 -6.68 -1.53 22.91
N GLN A 454 -7.57 -0.58 23.22
CA GLN A 454 -8.96 -0.60 22.80
C GLN A 454 -9.26 0.68 22.01
N PHE A 455 -9.77 0.53 20.80
CA PHE A 455 -10.10 1.63 19.91
C PHE A 455 -11.57 2.00 20.06
N SER A 456 -11.86 3.30 20.03
CA SER A 456 -13.21 3.86 20.06
C SER A 456 -13.35 4.85 18.91
N ILE A 457 -14.22 4.52 17.95
CA ILE A 457 -14.36 5.24 16.69
C ILE A 457 -15.81 5.67 16.48
N ASN A 458 -16.04 6.98 16.37
CA ASN A 458 -17.34 7.55 16.05
C ASN A 458 -17.59 7.51 14.54
N TYR A 459 -18.68 6.87 14.13
CA TYR A 459 -19.11 6.73 12.74
C TYR A 459 -20.57 7.14 12.58
N THR A 460 -21.00 7.36 11.34
CA THR A 460 -22.38 7.77 11.03
C THR A 460 -23.15 6.57 10.48
N LYS A 461 -24.32 6.27 11.06
CA LYS A 461 -25.21 5.23 10.57
C LYS A 461 -26.09 5.73 9.41
N THR A 462 -26.76 4.80 8.74
CA THR A 462 -27.73 5.09 7.66
C THR A 462 -28.88 6.02 8.09
N ASP A 463 -29.21 6.06 9.39
CA ASP A 463 -30.19 6.97 9.98
C ASP A 463 -29.65 8.39 10.25
N LYS A 464 -28.41 8.68 9.81
CA LYS A 464 -27.65 9.93 10.02
C LYS A 464 -27.31 10.23 11.48
N LYS A 465 -27.48 9.28 12.40
CA LYS A 465 -27.03 9.43 13.79
C LYS A 465 -25.59 8.95 13.94
N LYS A 466 -24.85 9.60 14.84
CA LYS A 466 -23.52 9.15 15.24
C LYS A 466 -23.63 7.95 16.19
N HIS A 467 -22.73 7.00 16.02
CA HIS A 467 -22.56 5.86 16.90
C HIS A 467 -21.07 5.56 17.07
N THR A 468 -20.72 4.75 18.07
CA THR A 468 -19.33 4.45 18.40
C THR A 468 -19.07 2.96 18.19
N GLY A 469 -18.07 2.64 17.38
CA GLY A 469 -17.54 1.29 17.21
C GLY A 469 -16.38 1.10 18.19
N VAL A 470 -16.42 0.02 18.97
CA VAL A 470 -15.38 -0.30 19.96
C VAL A 470 -14.82 -1.67 19.65
N PHE A 471 -13.50 -1.78 19.58
CA PHE A 471 -12.80 -3.03 19.30
C PHE A 471 -11.40 -3.02 19.92
N ASP A 472 -10.90 -4.21 20.26
CA ASP A 472 -9.60 -4.36 20.92
C ASP A 472 -8.52 -4.76 19.92
N LEU A 473 -7.28 -4.37 20.19
CA LEU A 473 -6.11 -4.92 19.51
C LEU A 473 -5.96 -6.41 19.89
N PRO A 474 -6.04 -7.35 18.95
CA PRO A 474 -5.84 -8.75 19.26
C PRO A 474 -4.36 -9.05 19.53
N LYS A 475 -4.09 -10.03 20.41
CA LYS A 475 -2.72 -10.51 20.68
C LYS A 475 -2.01 -11.05 19.44
N THR A 476 -2.77 -11.43 18.42
CA THR A 476 -2.30 -11.97 17.14
C THR A 476 -2.01 -10.88 16.11
N ALA A 477 -2.07 -9.59 16.47
CA ALA A 477 -1.71 -8.51 15.56
C ALA A 477 -0.27 -8.68 15.06
N LYS A 478 -0.05 -8.48 13.76
CA LYS A 478 1.26 -8.57 13.13
C LYS A 478 2.01 -7.27 13.37
N ALA A 479 3.23 -7.37 13.91
CA ALA A 479 4.10 -6.22 14.12
C ALA A 479 5.09 -6.06 12.96
N THR A 480 5.14 -4.86 12.39
CA THR A 480 6.16 -4.42 11.43
C THR A 480 6.67 -3.05 11.86
N GLY A 481 7.75 -2.57 11.25
CA GLY A 481 8.30 -1.28 11.62
C GLY A 481 9.73 -1.08 11.16
N PHE A 482 10.34 0.01 11.62
CA PHE A 482 11.74 0.29 11.41
C PHE A 482 12.37 0.84 12.69
N CYS A 483 13.67 0.64 12.84
CA CYS A 483 14.44 1.17 13.96
C CYS A 483 15.59 2.01 13.41
N GLY A 484 15.54 3.31 13.66
CA GLY A 484 16.57 4.26 13.31
C GLY A 484 17.32 4.77 14.54
N SER A 485 18.34 5.60 14.31
CA SER A 485 19.08 6.22 15.41
C SER A 485 18.28 7.32 16.12
N ASP A 486 17.45 8.04 15.35
CA ASP A 486 16.73 9.24 15.80
C ASP A 486 15.21 9.05 15.76
N ASN A 487 14.72 8.11 14.95
CA ASN A 487 13.32 7.78 14.78
C ASN A 487 13.13 6.27 14.66
N SER A 488 12.01 5.76 15.13
CA SER A 488 11.60 4.36 14.98
C SER A 488 10.09 4.32 14.74
N SER A 489 9.58 3.24 14.18
CA SER A 489 8.14 3.07 13.97
C SER A 489 7.72 1.64 14.30
N LEU A 490 6.51 1.51 14.85
CA LEU A 490 5.82 0.25 15.09
C LEU A 490 4.45 0.30 14.43
N THR A 491 4.21 -0.55 13.45
CA THR A 491 2.89 -0.76 12.84
C THR A 491 2.33 -2.10 13.29
N LEU A 492 1.12 -2.08 13.84
CA LEU A 492 0.36 -3.25 14.24
C LEU A 492 -0.82 -3.43 13.29
N THR A 493 -0.82 -4.55 12.57
CA THR A 493 -1.86 -4.90 11.59
C THR A 493 -2.72 -6.06 12.12
N PHE A 494 -4.04 -5.92 12.05
CA PHE A 494 -5.00 -6.86 12.63
C PHE A 494 -6.34 -6.88 11.87
N HIS A 495 -7.22 -7.82 12.24
CA HIS A 495 -8.50 -8.07 11.55
C HIS A 495 -8.34 -8.30 10.04
N ASP A 496 -7.56 -9.31 9.66
CA ASP A 496 -7.32 -9.68 8.25
C ASP A 496 -6.80 -8.50 7.41
N ASP A 497 -5.88 -7.74 8.00
CA ASP A 497 -5.22 -6.57 7.42
C ASP A 497 -6.17 -5.38 7.09
N ASN A 498 -7.40 -5.42 7.61
CA ASN A 498 -8.38 -4.33 7.48
C ASN A 498 -8.15 -3.18 8.48
N PHE A 499 -7.36 -3.42 9.54
CA PHE A 499 -7.12 -2.48 10.64
C PHE A 499 -5.63 -2.39 10.96
N ASN A 500 -5.09 -1.17 10.97
CA ASN A 500 -3.70 -0.88 11.25
C ASN A 500 -3.61 0.27 12.26
N VAL A 501 -2.68 0.17 13.21
CA VAL A 501 -2.23 1.32 14.01
C VAL A 501 -0.72 1.44 13.89
N THR A 502 -0.22 2.64 13.61
CA THR A 502 1.22 2.95 13.57
C THR A 502 1.56 3.95 14.66
N PHE A 503 2.62 3.64 15.42
CA PHE A 503 3.24 4.53 16.40
C PHE A 503 4.62 4.92 15.88
N ASP A 504 4.82 6.20 15.61
CA ASP A 504 6.15 6.74 15.32
C ASP A 504 6.76 7.34 16.58
N PHE A 505 8.02 6.98 16.80
CA PHE A 505 8.81 7.41 17.94
C PHE A 505 9.91 8.34 17.45
N VAL A 506 10.12 9.44 18.17
CA VAL A 506 11.26 10.33 17.94
C VAL A 506 12.11 10.42 19.19
N LYS A 507 13.41 10.57 18.98
CA LYS A 507 14.40 10.81 20.03
C LYS A 507 14.75 12.29 20.07
N ASP A 508 14.61 12.90 21.24
CA ASP A 508 14.93 14.30 21.46
C ASP A 508 16.42 14.57 21.22
N LYS A 509 16.71 15.49 20.29
CA LYS A 509 18.07 15.92 19.97
C LYS A 509 18.67 16.86 21.03
N LYS A 510 17.87 17.33 21.99
CA LYS A 510 18.29 18.25 23.06
C LYS A 510 18.54 17.47 24.35
N VAL A 511 19.76 17.00 24.54
CA VAL A 511 20.24 16.55 25.85
C VAL A 511 20.24 17.76 26.80
N LYS A 512 19.34 17.77 27.79
CA LYS A 512 19.38 18.77 28.86
C LYS A 512 20.29 18.26 29.99
N GLY A 513 21.43 18.93 30.20
CA GLY A 513 22.35 18.63 31.31
C GLY A 513 23.15 17.33 31.11
N ASN A 514 23.42 16.59 32.19
CA ASN A 514 24.11 15.28 32.18
C ASN A 514 23.24 14.12 31.64
N GLY A 515 22.16 14.41 30.90
CA GLY A 515 21.09 13.45 30.59
C GLY A 515 21.33 12.54 29.37
N VAL A 516 20.67 11.39 29.36
CA VAL A 516 20.45 10.57 28.16
C VAL A 516 19.35 11.26 27.32
N SER A 517 19.38 11.12 25.99
CA SER A 517 18.29 11.60 25.14
C SER A 517 16.99 10.86 25.49
N ARG A 518 15.86 11.56 25.45
CA ARG A 518 14.54 10.95 25.71
C ARG A 518 13.86 10.59 24.40
N PHE A 519 12.95 9.64 24.45
CA PHE A 519 12.01 9.41 23.35
C PHE A 519 10.59 9.74 23.78
N ASN A 520 9.72 9.88 22.79
CA ASN A 520 8.27 9.94 22.93
C ASN A 520 7.62 9.37 21.66
N VAL A 521 6.32 9.07 21.72
CA VAL A 521 5.50 8.85 20.52
C VAL A 521 5.15 10.21 19.93
N SER A 522 5.59 10.48 18.71
CA SER A 522 5.34 11.75 17.99
C SER A 522 4.14 11.69 17.06
N THR A 523 3.83 10.51 16.51
CA THR A 523 2.73 10.34 15.57
C THR A 523 1.99 9.04 15.83
N ILE A 524 0.66 9.12 15.79
CA ILE A 524 -0.22 7.95 15.76
C ILE A 524 -1.04 8.03 14.48
N GLU A 525 -1.01 6.96 13.71
CA GLU A 525 -1.81 6.77 12.51
C GLU A 525 -2.71 5.55 12.71
N ILE A 526 -3.99 5.65 12.36
CA ILE A 526 -4.92 4.53 12.38
C ILE A 526 -5.58 4.45 11.00
N SER A 527 -5.46 3.29 10.37
CA SER A 527 -6.23 2.93 9.19
C SER A 527 -7.21 1.83 9.55
N TYR A 528 -8.49 1.98 9.24
CA TYR A 528 -9.51 0.97 9.55
C TYR A 528 -10.57 0.90 8.45
N THR A 529 -11.14 -0.27 8.25
CA THR A 529 -12.27 -0.47 7.34
C THR A 529 -13.56 -0.52 8.15
N GLU A 530 -14.60 0.20 7.71
CA GLU A 530 -15.91 0.21 8.38
C GLU A 530 -16.68 -1.11 8.15
N ILE A 531 -16.14 -2.22 8.68
CA ILE A 531 -16.69 -3.55 8.50
C ILE A 531 -18.01 -3.72 9.26
N PRO A 532 -19.00 -4.43 8.69
CA PRO A 532 -20.32 -4.60 9.31
C PRO A 532 -20.32 -5.26 10.69
N SER A 533 -19.26 -5.99 11.07
CA SER A 533 -19.14 -6.66 12.37
C SER A 533 -18.76 -5.73 13.53
N ILE A 534 -18.20 -4.55 13.23
CA ILE A 534 -17.79 -3.53 14.23
C ILE A 534 -18.64 -2.27 14.06
N PHE A 535 -18.91 -1.87 12.81
CA PHE A 535 -19.59 -0.63 12.44
C PHE A 535 -21.03 -0.89 11.97
N HIS A 536 -21.85 -1.47 12.85
CA HIS A 536 -23.18 -1.98 12.53
C HIS A 536 -24.11 -0.88 11.99
N GLY A 537 -24.50 -1.00 10.73
CA GLY A 537 -25.42 -0.06 10.07
C GLY A 537 -24.75 1.27 9.70
N THR A 538 -23.42 1.29 9.55
CA THR A 538 -22.71 2.42 8.95
C THR A 538 -23.33 2.83 7.61
N ASN A 539 -23.34 4.12 7.32
CA ASN A 539 -23.74 4.65 6.01
C ASN A 539 -22.65 4.48 4.94
N SER A 540 -21.47 3.98 5.30
CA SER A 540 -20.31 3.79 4.43
C SER A 540 -19.68 2.41 4.67
N PRO A 541 -20.42 1.29 4.49
CA PRO A 541 -19.88 -0.05 4.72
C PRO A 541 -18.66 -0.30 3.84
N ASP A 542 -17.67 -1.00 4.40
CA ASP A 542 -16.42 -1.38 3.74
C ASP A 542 -15.56 -0.18 3.27
N ALA A 543 -15.91 1.04 3.69
CA ALA A 543 -15.08 2.20 3.44
C ALA A 543 -13.82 2.14 4.31
N ARG A 544 -12.67 2.27 3.67
CA ARG A 544 -11.39 2.44 4.39
C ARG A 544 -11.27 3.89 4.85
N ARG A 545 -10.87 4.05 6.09
CA ARG A 545 -10.64 5.33 6.78
C ARG A 545 -9.21 5.37 7.26
N HIS A 546 -8.65 6.57 7.25
CA HIS A 546 -7.30 6.84 7.71
C HIS A 546 -7.32 8.11 8.52
N VAL A 547 -6.74 8.07 9.72
CA VAL A 547 -6.62 9.21 10.61
C VAL A 547 -5.21 9.28 11.16
N THR A 548 -4.69 10.50 11.27
CA THR A 548 -3.32 10.74 11.73
C THR A 548 -3.30 11.89 12.70
N ASN A 549 -2.50 11.77 13.76
CA ASN A 549 -2.15 12.88 14.64
C ASN A 549 -0.65 12.89 14.87
N SER A 550 0.01 13.91 14.32
CA SER A 550 1.46 14.11 14.39
C SER A 550 1.90 15.12 15.45
N THR A 551 1.04 15.39 16.44
CA THR A 551 1.31 16.33 17.54
C THR A 551 1.41 15.63 18.90
N MET A 552 1.64 14.32 18.88
CA MET A 552 1.70 13.51 20.08
C MET A 552 3.00 13.77 20.85
N ASP A 553 2.91 13.72 22.18
CA ASP A 553 4.04 13.73 23.11
C ASP A 553 3.65 12.85 24.31
N ILE A 554 3.59 11.54 24.07
CA ILE A 554 3.13 10.56 25.06
C ILE A 554 4.13 9.39 25.16
N PHE A 555 4.02 8.61 26.23
CA PHE A 555 4.86 7.43 26.49
C PHE A 555 6.37 7.74 26.46
N SER A 556 6.76 8.81 27.14
CA SER A 556 8.15 9.28 27.15
C SER A 556 8.99 8.60 28.23
N ALA A 557 10.20 8.17 27.85
CA ALA A 557 11.24 7.70 28.77
C ALA A 557 12.64 8.04 28.23
N ASP A 558 13.67 7.85 29.05
CA ASP A 558 15.06 7.89 28.59
C ASP A 558 15.32 6.81 27.50
N ALA A 559 16.09 7.12 26.46
CA ALA A 559 16.28 6.26 25.28
C ALA A 559 17.11 4.98 25.52
N ASP A 560 17.71 4.83 26.70
CA ASP A 560 18.36 3.60 27.17
C ASP A 560 17.44 2.74 28.07
N LYS A 561 16.22 3.20 28.34
CA LYS A 561 15.21 2.55 29.18
C LYS A 561 13.96 2.17 28.38
N SER A 562 13.10 1.36 28.98
CA SER A 562 11.74 1.15 28.49
C SER A 562 10.76 2.06 29.24
N TYR A 563 9.80 2.67 28.57
CA TYR A 563 8.63 3.24 29.24
C TYR A 563 7.74 2.11 29.76
N LYS A 564 7.13 2.23 30.95
CA LYS A 564 6.16 1.26 31.49
C LYS A 564 4.99 1.95 32.21
N CYS A 565 3.75 1.55 31.90
CA CYS A 565 2.53 2.06 32.51
C CYS A 565 1.45 0.98 32.53
N ASN A 566 0.99 0.58 33.71
CA ASN A 566 -0.08 -0.41 33.85
C ASN A 566 -1.48 0.25 33.84
N ALA A 567 -1.59 1.48 34.33
CA ALA A 567 -2.81 2.25 34.37
C ALA A 567 -3.39 2.52 32.97
N ASP A 568 -4.71 2.71 32.93
CA ASP A 568 -5.44 3.08 31.73
C ASP A 568 -5.13 4.53 31.33
N VAL A 569 -4.71 4.72 30.08
CA VAL A 569 -4.39 6.01 29.46
C VAL A 569 -5.31 6.23 28.26
N ASP A 570 -6.14 7.28 28.30
CA ASP A 570 -7.00 7.67 27.19
C ASP A 570 -6.24 8.60 26.23
N ILE A 571 -6.08 8.16 24.99
CA ILE A 571 -5.36 8.86 23.92
C ILE A 571 -6.39 9.33 22.89
N THR A 572 -6.55 10.66 22.79
CA THR A 572 -7.37 11.25 21.74
C THR A 572 -6.56 11.44 20.47
N VAL A 573 -6.79 10.60 19.45
CA VAL A 573 -6.11 10.73 18.14
C VAL A 573 -6.78 11.83 17.32
N THR A 574 -8.10 11.79 17.19
CA THR A 574 -8.91 12.87 16.60
C THR A 574 -10.19 13.06 17.40
N LYS A 575 -11.02 14.05 17.02
CA LYS A 575 -12.34 14.28 17.64
C LYS A 575 -13.29 13.07 17.58
N ASP A 576 -13.09 12.19 16.60
CA ASP A 576 -13.95 11.03 16.34
C ASP A 576 -13.22 9.70 16.61
N VAL A 577 -11.94 9.71 17.02
CA VAL A 577 -11.15 8.49 17.26
C VAL A 577 -10.30 8.62 18.52
N SER A 578 -10.51 7.73 19.49
CA SER A 578 -9.67 7.58 20.68
C SER A 578 -9.17 6.14 20.87
N ILE A 579 -8.09 6.02 21.62
CA ILE A 579 -7.48 4.74 22.03
C ILE A 579 -7.38 4.73 23.55
N LEU A 580 -7.93 3.70 24.19
CA LEU A 580 -7.62 3.38 25.58
C LEU A 580 -6.41 2.42 25.58
N ALA A 581 -5.27 2.88 26.09
CA ALA A 581 -4.06 2.09 26.22
C ALA A 581 -3.83 1.69 27.68
N SER A 582 -3.50 0.43 27.95
CA SER A 582 -3.14 -0.05 29.29
C SER A 582 -2.05 -1.11 29.21
N HIS A 583 -1.42 -1.43 30.35
CA HIS A 583 -0.34 -2.42 30.41
C HIS A 583 0.77 -2.20 29.35
N VAL A 584 1.09 -0.93 29.11
CA VAL A 584 2.04 -0.46 28.12
C VAL A 584 3.47 -0.63 28.65
N GLN A 585 4.33 -1.30 27.90
CA GLN A 585 5.77 -1.27 28.07
C GLN A 585 6.42 -1.11 26.69
N LEU A 586 7.13 0.00 26.46
CA LEU A 586 7.63 0.40 25.14
C LEU A 586 9.13 0.69 25.20
N GLN A 587 9.88 0.15 24.25
CA GLN A 587 11.29 0.47 24.05
C GLN A 587 11.60 0.55 22.55
N PRO A 588 11.51 1.76 21.97
CA PRO A 588 11.72 1.98 20.54
C PRO A 588 13.19 2.17 20.12
N PHE A 589 14.09 2.32 21.09
CA PHE A 589 15.52 2.53 20.86
C PHE A 589 16.34 1.72 21.87
N GLY A 590 17.61 1.45 21.51
CA GLY A 590 18.58 0.92 22.46
C GLY A 590 18.25 -0.49 23.00
N VAL A 591 17.49 -1.29 22.26
CA VAL A 591 17.22 -2.69 22.63
C VAL A 591 18.52 -3.49 22.57
N GLU A 592 18.87 -4.13 23.69
CA GLU A 592 20.07 -4.96 23.77
C GLU A 592 19.94 -6.23 22.93
N LYS A 593 21.07 -6.83 22.53
CA LYS A 593 21.12 -8.07 21.72
C LYS A 593 20.37 -9.25 22.33
N SER A 594 20.10 -9.24 23.64
CA SER A 594 19.28 -10.27 24.29
C SER A 594 17.80 -10.22 23.92
N GLY A 595 17.33 -9.16 23.23
CA GLY A 595 15.93 -8.99 22.85
C GLY A 595 14.99 -8.84 24.06
N LYS A 596 15.46 -8.17 25.11
CA LYS A 596 14.71 -7.94 26.35
C LYS A 596 14.62 -6.45 26.62
N PHE A 597 13.55 -6.06 27.30
CA PHE A 597 13.42 -4.70 27.82
C PHE A 597 14.56 -4.36 28.78
N SER A 598 15.10 -3.16 28.65
CA SER A 598 15.97 -2.51 29.61
C SER A 598 15.20 -2.17 30.90
N SER A 599 15.86 -1.54 31.87
CA SER A 599 15.17 -1.02 33.06
C SER A 599 14.02 -0.09 32.68
N ALA A 600 12.89 -0.22 33.38
CA ALA A 600 11.70 0.56 33.09
C ALA A 600 11.69 1.93 33.80
N GLU A 601 11.25 2.96 33.09
CA GLU A 601 10.77 4.23 33.65
C GLU A 601 9.24 4.14 33.76
N GLU A 602 8.75 4.13 35.00
CA GLU A 602 7.33 3.96 35.28
C GLU A 602 6.57 5.28 35.17
N CYS A 603 5.34 5.22 34.67
CA CYS A 603 4.47 6.38 34.49
C CYS A 603 3.94 6.92 35.84
N SER A 604 3.53 8.19 35.87
CA SER A 604 2.95 8.81 37.05
C SER A 604 1.60 8.20 37.46
N GLU A 605 0.88 7.64 36.50
CA GLU A 605 -0.48 7.13 36.62
C GLU A 605 -0.53 5.83 37.44
N ASP A 606 0.53 5.01 37.38
CA ASP A 606 0.68 3.79 38.18
C ASP A 606 0.82 4.08 39.68
N SER A 607 1.23 5.29 40.06
CA SER A 607 1.42 5.71 41.45
C SER A 607 0.11 6.04 42.18
N GLY A 608 -1.05 5.72 41.59
CA GLY A 608 -2.40 5.76 42.16
C GLY A 608 -2.55 6.47 43.51
N SER A 609 -2.89 7.77 43.46
CA SER A 609 -3.75 8.45 44.45
C SER A 609 -3.39 8.33 45.94
N ASN A 610 -2.12 8.10 46.33
CA ASN A 610 -1.74 8.13 47.74
C ASN A 610 -0.47 8.95 48.04
N THR A 611 0.38 9.29 47.06
CA THR A 611 1.59 10.06 47.33
C THR A 611 1.29 11.49 47.81
N VAL A 612 0.32 12.17 47.20
CA VAL A 612 -0.05 13.54 47.61
C VAL A 612 -0.78 13.56 48.98
N PRO A 613 -1.80 12.72 49.25
CA PRO A 613 -2.39 12.63 50.58
C PRO A 613 -1.43 12.13 51.67
N VAL A 614 -0.49 11.23 51.38
CA VAL A 614 0.50 10.74 52.34
C VAL A 614 1.55 11.80 52.65
N ILE A 615 2.05 12.54 51.65
CA ILE A 615 2.97 13.66 51.90
C ILE A 615 2.27 14.74 52.73
N ILE A 616 1.03 15.10 52.38
CA ILE A 616 0.24 16.07 53.19
C ILE A 616 0.00 15.50 54.60
N GLY A 617 -0.33 14.22 54.74
CA GLY A 617 -0.54 13.55 56.02
C GLY A 617 0.70 13.49 56.89
N VAL A 618 1.89 13.25 56.31
CA VAL A 618 3.18 13.25 57.02
C VAL A 618 3.54 14.67 57.44
N VAL A 619 3.39 15.67 56.55
CA VAL A 619 3.68 17.07 56.87
C VAL A 619 2.75 17.58 57.98
N VAL A 620 1.44 17.32 57.88
CA VAL A 620 0.46 17.69 58.92
C VAL A 620 0.75 16.94 60.22
N GLY A 621 1.05 15.64 60.15
CA GLY A 621 1.41 14.84 61.33
C GLY A 621 2.65 15.36 62.06
N VAL A 622 3.73 15.67 61.33
CA VAL A 622 4.94 16.25 61.90
C VAL A 622 4.66 17.62 62.53
N VAL A 623 3.89 18.48 61.86
CA VAL A 623 3.52 19.80 62.39
C VAL A 623 2.72 19.67 63.70
N VAL A 624 1.75 18.76 63.77
CA VAL A 624 0.97 18.51 65.00
C VAL A 624 1.86 18.03 66.14
N VAL A 625 2.77 17.10 65.88
CA VAL A 625 3.71 16.60 66.91
C VAL A 625 4.62 17.73 67.41
N VAL A 626 5.17 18.55 66.51
CA VAL A 626 6.01 19.70 66.89
C VAL A 626 5.23 20.70 67.73
N VAL A 627 4.00 21.04 67.36
CA VAL A 627 3.13 21.94 68.14
C VAL A 627 2.79 21.33 69.51
N PHE A 628 2.53 20.04 69.58
CA PHE A 628 2.21 19.35 70.84
C PHE A 628 3.41 19.31 71.79
N VAL A 629 4.61 19.01 71.26
CA VAL A 629 5.86 19.07 72.03
C VAL A 629 6.13 20.50 72.49
N ALA A 630 5.98 21.50 71.62
CA ALA A 630 6.12 22.90 71.99
C ALA A 630 5.11 23.32 73.07
N TYR A 631 3.86 22.88 72.97
CA TYR A 631 2.83 23.12 73.99
C TYR A 631 3.18 22.45 75.33
N ILE A 632 3.67 21.21 75.33
CA ILE A 632 4.13 20.54 76.56
C ILE A 632 5.31 21.29 77.17
N VAL A 633 6.27 21.74 76.36
CA VAL A 633 7.42 22.52 76.85
C VAL A 633 6.97 23.88 77.40
N VAL A 634 6.07 24.58 76.72
CA VAL A 634 5.54 25.89 77.15
C VAL A 634 4.63 25.76 78.37
N SER A 635 3.78 24.72 78.45
CA SER A 635 2.92 24.46 79.61
C SER A 635 3.73 24.01 80.81
N LYS A 636 4.80 23.21 80.64
CA LYS A 636 5.75 22.92 81.71
C LYS A 636 6.51 24.17 82.15
N ARG A 637 6.92 25.04 81.21
CA ARG A 637 7.51 26.34 81.54
C ARG A 637 6.52 27.25 82.27
N LYS A 638 5.25 27.35 81.83
CA LYS A 638 4.19 28.12 82.52
C LYS A 638 3.80 27.51 83.86
N ALA A 639 3.83 26.19 84.04
CA ALA A 639 3.63 25.55 85.33
C ALA A 639 4.82 25.79 86.28
N SER A 640 6.04 25.87 85.75
CA SER A 640 7.22 26.33 86.49
C SER A 640 7.19 27.84 86.77
N THR A 641 6.57 28.67 85.93
CA THR A 641 6.37 30.10 86.18
C THR A 641 5.18 30.37 87.13
N ALA A 642 4.12 29.56 87.09
CA ALA A 642 2.99 29.63 88.04
C ALA A 642 3.39 29.18 89.45
N LYS A 643 4.33 28.23 89.57
CA LYS A 643 5.02 27.91 90.84
C LYS A 643 5.93 29.04 91.35
N PHE A 644 6.21 30.06 90.53
CA PHE A 644 6.94 31.26 90.94
C PHE A 644 6.04 32.49 91.17
N THR A 645 4.72 32.39 90.96
CA THR A 645 3.74 33.44 91.32
C THR A 645 2.82 33.00 92.48
N THR A 646 2.97 31.78 92.98
CA THR A 646 2.48 31.35 94.31
C THR A 646 3.63 31.17 95.30
N LEU A 647 4.63 32.05 95.19
CA LEU A 647 5.71 32.29 96.14
C LEU A 647 6.23 33.72 95.91
N ASN A 648 5.35 34.69 96.14
CA ASN A 648 5.63 36.01 96.68
C ASN A 648 4.35 36.60 97.25
#